data_AF-A0A7Z7J3H0-F1
#
_entry.id   AF-A0A7Z7J3H0-F1
#
_cell.length_a   1.000
_cell.length_b   1.000
_cell.length_c   1.000
_cell.angle_alpha   90.00
_cell.angle_beta   90.00
_cell.angle_gamma   90.00
#
_symmetry.space_group_name_H-M   'P 1'
#
loop_
_entity.id
_entity.type
_entity.pdbx_description
1 polymer ?
#
loop_
_entity_poly.entity_id
_entity_poly.type
_entity_poly.pdbx_seq_one_letter_code
_entity_poly.pdbx_strand_id
1 'polypeptide(L)'
;MPKPSLLSLLCSLSLLSGPLAAAELQPKQLAGPPEEFAQMRAPDPAESAILSKSALLPVELAPAGQSARWQGSLPVENGHLRFMVLSGDQAWDAAVAAPQLAGARAAAVATPLHAQRTLLGTAEHGTSGMRYAVESARNGAWSLTLQSASPVAQRGYVLMEGDARTQLASYLRERQQQVGQSLTLNALLSGNDARGATLLTAQAGTIDQASLRVIDPQGGVRSLPMADDGKHDDGAAGDGVYGGTFQPTSEGTWIAQVIVHGHDQAGQPFVRTSEHVVPVVDTSLRLLGNALGARAAEGTRLTIALPVAARGNAPSHYRVFGQVWGTDAKGKDVPVAWIGGMLTPQQGQLPLSLDERWIARAGARAPFTLRSLRIEDPDHYIPLVQAGALPLQLPALRRASLARAGTGIDESMRMGPRPTALASAMATAQPQAAGSQLVLVHGYCSNGVWPQAQFTNASTFLDAKQNRSNDQFAQRLAQFASQWSSFSTVAHSQGGMAALHLYTYYWSGLDNATGGRVMQSVGTPYQGTNLSGVLAAVGSWFGVGCGTNSDMTYDGAKAWLAGIPADARAKVNYYTTSFAKTNWYTNDYCNAASDLVLNDPEDGTVEQVNAQLPGGVNRGHTTGQCHTTGMRDPAQYLDANRNAVMNANAAR
;
A
#
# COMPACT_ATOMS: atom_id res chain seq x y z
N MET A 1 10.15 72.09 -38.22
CA MET A 1 10.72 70.93 -37.51
C MET A 1 9.59 70.27 -36.70
N PRO A 2 9.27 69.00 -36.95
CA PRO A 2 8.06 68.34 -36.42
C PRO A 2 8.30 67.67 -35.06
N LYS A 3 7.22 67.54 -34.29
CA LYS A 3 7.14 66.82 -33.00
C LYS A 3 7.13 65.30 -33.19
N PRO A 4 7.73 64.50 -32.29
CA PRO A 4 7.31 63.12 -32.02
C PRO A 4 6.60 63.06 -30.64
N SER A 5 5.35 62.63 -30.53
CA SER A 5 4.81 61.25 -30.58
C SER A 5 5.03 60.47 -29.27
N LEU A 6 3.93 60.18 -28.57
CA LEU A 6 3.85 59.32 -27.39
C LEU A 6 4.19 57.88 -27.78
N LEU A 7 5.21 57.30 -27.13
CA LEU A 7 5.44 55.85 -27.08
C LEU A 7 5.67 55.42 -25.62
N SER A 8 4.78 54.55 -25.16
CA SER A 8 5.07 53.34 -24.38
C SER A 8 5.87 53.47 -23.07
N LEU A 9 5.16 53.57 -21.94
CA LEU A 9 5.64 53.04 -20.65
C LEU A 9 4.60 52.04 -20.10
N LEU A 10 4.71 50.78 -20.52
CA LEU A 10 4.05 49.66 -19.87
C LEU A 10 4.90 49.26 -18.66
N CYS A 11 4.50 49.72 -17.47
CA CYS A 11 5.04 49.24 -16.21
C CYS A 11 4.77 47.73 -16.08
N SER A 12 5.83 46.95 -16.13
CA SER A 12 5.84 45.54 -15.76
C SER A 12 5.71 45.44 -14.24
N LEU A 13 4.48 45.34 -13.72
CA LEU A 13 4.28 44.88 -12.34
C LEU A 13 4.58 43.38 -12.29
N SER A 14 5.83 43.05 -11.97
CA SER A 14 6.24 41.73 -11.52
C SER A 14 5.56 41.46 -10.16
N LEU A 15 4.43 40.75 -10.18
CA LEU A 15 3.84 40.16 -8.98
C LEU A 15 4.80 39.07 -8.47
N LEU A 16 5.66 39.45 -7.53
CA LEU A 16 6.35 38.54 -6.63
C LEU A 16 5.28 37.91 -5.72
N SER A 17 4.74 36.76 -6.11
CA SER A 17 3.97 35.89 -5.24
C SER A 17 4.91 35.31 -4.18
N GLY A 18 4.97 35.94 -3.01
CA GLY A 18 5.56 35.33 -1.83
C GLY A 18 4.80 34.04 -1.47
N PRO A 19 5.46 33.05 -0.81
CA PRO A 19 4.78 31.86 -0.36
C PRO A 19 3.72 32.27 0.68
N LEU A 20 2.44 32.12 0.32
CA LEU A 20 1.37 32.10 1.31
C LEU A 20 1.70 30.98 2.29
N ALA A 21 1.88 31.32 3.57
CA ALA A 21 1.97 30.33 4.63
C ALA A 21 0.69 29.50 4.57
N ALA A 22 0.80 28.24 4.15
CA ALA A 22 -0.34 27.35 4.07
C ALA A 22 -0.90 27.18 5.50
N ALA A 23 -2.21 27.36 5.65
CA ALA A 23 -2.87 27.05 6.91
C ALA A 23 -2.63 25.57 7.24
N GLU A 24 -2.21 25.29 8.47
CA GLU A 24 -2.01 23.92 8.96
C GLU A 24 -3.34 23.16 8.87
N LEU A 25 -3.32 21.96 8.25
CA LEU A 25 -4.51 21.14 8.10
C LEU A 25 -5.02 20.73 9.47
N GLN A 26 -6.30 20.95 9.72
CA GLN A 26 -6.91 20.61 11.00
C GLN A 26 -7.37 19.15 10.98
N PRO A 27 -6.83 18.27 11.84
CA PRO A 27 -7.26 16.89 11.89
C PRO A 27 -8.70 16.74 12.39
N LYS A 28 -9.39 15.73 11.86
CA LYS A 28 -10.72 15.33 12.29
C LYS A 28 -10.66 14.60 13.62
N GLN A 29 -11.71 14.75 14.42
CA GLN A 29 -11.88 14.06 15.68
C GLN A 29 -12.81 12.86 15.47
N LEU A 30 -12.22 11.75 15.05
CA LEU A 30 -12.96 10.62 14.52
C LEU A 30 -13.63 9.79 15.61
N ALA A 31 -14.85 9.34 15.31
CA ALA A 31 -15.54 8.31 16.06
C ALA A 31 -16.55 7.57 15.18
N GLY A 32 -16.89 6.36 15.57
CA GLY A 32 -17.90 5.58 14.88
C GLY A 32 -18.51 4.49 15.74
N PRO A 33 -19.58 3.87 15.26
CA PRO A 33 -20.40 2.99 16.06
C PRO A 33 -19.75 1.60 16.23
N PRO A 34 -20.18 0.82 17.24
CA PRO A 34 -19.59 -0.50 17.54
C PRO A 34 -19.57 -1.52 16.41
N GLU A 35 -20.49 -1.41 15.45
CA GLU A 35 -20.59 -2.33 14.31
C GLU A 35 -19.33 -2.27 13.41
N GLU A 36 -18.54 -1.20 13.50
CA GLU A 36 -17.31 -1.01 12.75
C GLU A 36 -16.07 -1.59 13.48
N PHE A 37 -16.18 -2.10 14.71
CA PHE A 37 -15.02 -2.58 15.50
C PHE A 37 -14.21 -3.66 14.79
N ALA A 38 -14.88 -4.61 14.15
CA ALA A 38 -14.22 -5.72 13.45
C ALA A 38 -13.44 -5.25 12.22
N GLN A 39 -13.91 -4.19 11.55
CA GLN A 39 -13.25 -3.60 10.38
C GLN A 39 -12.04 -2.74 10.75
N MET A 40 -12.07 -2.12 11.93
CA MET A 40 -11.03 -1.20 12.41
C MET A 40 -9.96 -1.90 13.28
N ARG A 41 -10.05 -3.22 13.45
CA ARG A 41 -9.01 -4.00 14.15
C ARG A 41 -7.71 -3.95 13.37
N ALA A 42 -6.59 -4.06 14.08
CA ALA A 42 -5.31 -4.29 13.41
C ALA A 42 -5.41 -5.56 12.54
N PRO A 43 -4.93 -5.54 11.29
CA PRO A 43 -4.99 -6.71 10.43
C PRO A 43 -4.21 -7.86 11.08
N ASP A 44 -4.73 -9.07 10.94
CA ASP A 44 -3.95 -10.24 11.26
C ASP A 44 -2.80 -10.33 10.24
N PRO A 45 -1.54 -10.49 10.66
CA PRO A 45 -0.40 -10.71 9.77
C PRO A 45 -0.65 -11.72 8.64
N ALA A 46 -1.33 -12.83 8.92
CA ALA A 46 -1.60 -13.85 7.91
C ALA A 46 -2.60 -13.36 6.85
N GLU A 47 -3.47 -12.41 7.19
CA GLU A 47 -4.37 -11.80 6.21
C GLU A 47 -3.58 -11.00 5.18
N SER A 48 -2.45 -10.38 5.52
CA SER A 48 -1.61 -9.61 4.58
C SER A 48 -0.57 -10.44 3.82
N ALA A 49 -0.67 -11.77 3.86
CA ALA A 49 0.30 -12.64 3.22
C ALA A 49 0.45 -12.37 1.71
N ILE A 50 1.71 -12.34 1.27
CA ILE A 50 2.06 -12.36 -0.15
C ILE A 50 1.87 -13.79 -0.64
N LEU A 51 1.07 -13.97 -1.70
CA LEU A 51 0.93 -15.24 -2.41
C LEU A 51 1.71 -15.16 -3.72
N SER A 52 2.91 -15.72 -3.73
CA SER A 52 3.81 -15.66 -4.88
C SER A 52 3.85 -16.97 -5.65
N LYS A 53 3.57 -16.89 -6.96
CA LYS A 53 3.77 -17.96 -7.94
C LYS A 53 5.16 -17.92 -8.60
N SER A 54 6.00 -16.95 -8.27
CA SER A 54 7.23 -16.64 -9.01
C SER A 54 8.46 -16.65 -8.11
N ALA A 55 9.63 -16.50 -8.73
CA ALA A 55 10.89 -16.35 -8.02
C ALA A 55 11.74 -15.25 -8.64
N LEU A 56 12.19 -14.31 -7.80
CA LEU A 56 13.16 -13.26 -8.11
C LEU A 56 14.52 -13.67 -7.52
N LEU A 57 15.33 -14.36 -8.32
CA LEU A 57 16.60 -14.92 -7.87
C LEU A 57 17.73 -13.89 -7.99
N PRO A 58 18.46 -13.57 -6.91
CA PRO A 58 19.65 -12.74 -6.99
C PRO A 58 20.76 -13.46 -7.77
N VAL A 59 21.43 -12.74 -8.67
CA VAL A 59 22.54 -13.22 -9.48
C VAL A 59 23.75 -12.32 -9.27
N GLU A 60 24.89 -12.95 -9.00
CA GLU A 60 26.21 -12.31 -9.01
C GLU A 60 27.11 -13.02 -10.03
N LEU A 61 27.45 -12.34 -11.12
CA LEU A 61 28.45 -12.81 -12.08
C LEU A 61 29.83 -12.71 -11.45
N ALA A 62 30.56 -13.81 -11.45
CA ALA A 62 31.94 -13.85 -11.00
C ALA A 62 32.91 -13.72 -12.19
N PRO A 63 34.06 -13.05 -12.03
CA PRO A 63 35.09 -13.00 -13.08
C PRO A 63 35.50 -14.41 -13.55
N ALA A 64 35.56 -14.60 -14.86
CA ALA A 64 35.85 -15.86 -15.55
C ALA A 64 36.76 -15.58 -16.76
N GLY A 65 38.03 -15.23 -16.50
CA GLY A 65 38.98 -14.84 -17.54
C GLY A 65 38.71 -13.42 -18.03
N GLN A 66 38.37 -13.27 -19.32
CA GLN A 66 38.05 -11.97 -19.94
C GLN A 66 36.55 -11.62 -19.87
N SER A 67 35.73 -12.50 -19.31
CA SER A 67 34.30 -12.29 -19.09
C SER A 67 33.95 -12.45 -17.62
N ALA A 68 32.71 -12.18 -17.26
CA ALA A 68 32.13 -12.58 -15.98
C ALA A 68 30.96 -13.53 -16.24
N ARG A 69 30.78 -14.55 -15.40
CA ARG A 69 29.82 -15.63 -15.62
C ARG A 69 29.11 -16.01 -14.33
N TRP A 70 27.85 -16.38 -14.47
CA TRP A 70 27.07 -17.08 -13.45
C TRP A 70 26.39 -18.31 -14.06
N GLN A 71 26.20 -19.34 -13.25
CA GLN A 71 25.43 -20.52 -13.62
C GLN A 71 24.50 -20.91 -12.46
N GLY A 72 23.25 -21.23 -12.78
CA GLY A 72 22.27 -21.68 -11.80
C GLY A 72 21.20 -22.57 -12.42
N SER A 73 20.28 -23.04 -11.58
CA SER A 73 19.19 -23.92 -12.00
C SER A 73 17.85 -23.19 -12.01
N LEU A 74 17.08 -23.38 -13.07
CA LEU A 74 15.69 -22.93 -13.19
C LEU A 74 14.77 -24.16 -13.20
N PRO A 75 14.04 -24.44 -12.11
CA PRO A 75 13.08 -25.53 -12.09
C PRO A 75 11.86 -25.21 -12.99
N VAL A 76 11.40 -26.21 -13.74
CA VAL A 76 10.17 -26.15 -14.55
C VAL A 76 9.21 -27.22 -14.07
N GLU A 77 7.99 -26.85 -13.69
CA GLU A 77 6.99 -27.77 -13.13
C GLU A 77 5.70 -27.86 -13.97
N ASN A 78 5.45 -26.88 -14.84
CA ASN A 78 4.22 -26.73 -15.60
C ASN A 78 4.41 -26.81 -17.13
N GLY A 79 5.59 -27.25 -17.60
CA GLY A 79 5.90 -27.36 -19.02
C GLY A 79 6.23 -26.04 -19.73
N HIS A 80 6.35 -24.93 -18.99
CA HIS A 80 6.71 -23.62 -19.53
C HIS A 80 7.93 -23.06 -18.80
N LEU A 81 8.97 -22.69 -19.55
CA LEU A 81 10.10 -21.95 -18.99
C LEU A 81 9.99 -20.50 -19.45
N ARG A 82 9.61 -19.60 -18.54
CA ARG A 82 9.56 -18.16 -18.79
C ARG A 82 10.32 -17.42 -17.70
N PHE A 83 11.26 -16.60 -18.10
CA PHE A 83 12.06 -15.81 -17.16
C PHE A 83 12.51 -14.49 -17.78
N MET A 84 12.87 -13.55 -16.93
CA MET A 84 13.41 -12.25 -17.30
C MET A 84 14.72 -12.04 -16.57
N VAL A 85 15.75 -11.67 -17.32
CA VAL A 85 17.05 -11.23 -16.81
C VAL A 85 17.02 -9.72 -16.64
N LEU A 86 17.20 -9.28 -15.40
CA LEU A 86 17.23 -7.89 -14.96
C LEU A 86 18.68 -7.53 -14.63
N SER A 87 19.41 -7.01 -15.62
CA SER A 87 20.83 -6.65 -15.51
C SER A 87 21.07 -5.13 -15.47
N GLY A 88 20.01 -4.33 -15.35
CA GLY A 88 20.07 -2.87 -15.50
C GLY A 88 20.54 -2.49 -16.91
N ASP A 89 21.53 -1.61 -17.00
CA ASP A 89 22.14 -1.20 -18.28
C ASP A 89 23.24 -2.16 -18.76
N GLN A 90 23.54 -3.23 -18.00
CA GLN A 90 24.59 -4.19 -18.37
C GLN A 90 24.10 -5.16 -19.44
N ALA A 91 24.96 -5.42 -20.44
CA ALA A 91 24.69 -6.41 -21.47
C ALA A 91 25.07 -7.82 -20.99
N TRP A 92 24.05 -8.63 -20.68
CA TRP A 92 24.21 -10.04 -20.32
C TRP A 92 23.62 -10.95 -21.40
N ASP A 93 24.36 -11.98 -21.76
CA ASP A 93 23.90 -13.07 -22.62
C ASP A 93 23.38 -14.21 -21.76
N ALA A 94 22.24 -14.79 -22.16
CA ALA A 94 21.63 -15.94 -21.50
C ALA A 94 21.65 -17.17 -22.41
N ALA A 95 22.01 -18.32 -21.83
CA ALA A 95 21.93 -19.62 -22.47
C ALA A 95 21.31 -20.64 -21.52
N VAL A 96 20.38 -21.45 -22.01
CA VAL A 96 19.75 -22.52 -21.22
C VAL A 96 20.03 -23.90 -21.82
N ALA A 97 20.08 -24.90 -20.95
CA ALA A 97 20.19 -26.30 -21.33
C ALA A 97 19.11 -27.13 -20.62
N ALA A 98 18.44 -27.98 -21.40
CA ALA A 98 17.38 -28.86 -20.92
C ALA A 98 17.90 -29.90 -19.90
N PRO A 99 17.06 -30.36 -18.96
CA PRO A 99 17.43 -31.40 -18.02
C PRO A 99 17.84 -32.69 -18.76
N GLN A 100 18.97 -33.27 -18.37
CA GLN A 100 19.49 -34.52 -18.93
C GLN A 100 18.60 -35.71 -18.52
N LEU A 101 18.31 -36.61 -19.47
CA LEU A 101 17.65 -37.87 -19.15
C LEU A 101 18.64 -38.82 -18.49
N ALA A 102 18.22 -39.48 -17.41
CA ALA A 102 18.99 -40.55 -16.79
C ALA A 102 19.40 -41.60 -17.84
N GLY A 103 20.72 -41.81 -18.01
CA GLY A 103 21.28 -42.76 -18.98
C GLY A 103 21.64 -42.18 -20.36
N ALA A 104 21.34 -40.91 -20.65
CA ALA A 104 21.77 -40.26 -21.89
C ALA A 104 23.23 -39.79 -21.80
N ARG A 105 24.12 -40.32 -22.66
CA ARG A 105 25.52 -39.86 -22.80
C ARG A 105 25.67 -38.59 -23.66
N ALA A 106 24.57 -37.95 -24.05
CA ALA A 106 24.60 -36.77 -24.91
C ALA A 106 24.97 -35.53 -24.08
N ALA A 107 25.89 -34.72 -24.61
CA ALA A 107 26.18 -33.40 -24.07
C ALA A 107 24.89 -32.56 -24.00
N ALA A 108 24.76 -31.74 -22.96
CA ALA A 108 23.63 -30.84 -22.82
C ALA A 108 23.59 -29.88 -24.02
N VAL A 109 22.55 -29.98 -24.85
CA VAL A 109 22.41 -29.14 -26.05
C VAL A 109 21.82 -27.80 -25.64
N ALA A 110 22.51 -26.71 -25.99
CA ALA A 110 21.99 -25.36 -25.80
C ALA A 110 20.65 -25.22 -26.54
N THR A 111 19.61 -24.84 -25.81
CA THR A 111 18.28 -24.68 -26.39
C THR A 111 18.15 -23.27 -26.94
N PRO A 112 17.68 -23.07 -28.18
CA PRO A 112 17.45 -21.75 -28.74
C PRO A 112 16.51 -20.94 -27.84
N LEU A 113 16.89 -19.71 -27.55
CA LEU A 113 16.10 -18.79 -26.73
C LEU A 113 15.56 -17.65 -27.60
N HIS A 114 14.27 -17.38 -27.47
CA HIS A 114 13.68 -16.15 -27.98
C HIS A 114 13.85 -15.06 -26.94
N ALA A 115 14.72 -14.09 -27.24
CA ALA A 115 14.96 -12.94 -26.37
C ALA A 115 14.07 -11.76 -26.79
N GLN A 116 13.32 -11.21 -25.85
CA GLN A 116 12.51 -10.02 -26.05
C GLN A 116 12.84 -8.98 -24.98
N ARG A 117 13.23 -7.78 -25.41
CA ARG A 117 13.38 -6.66 -24.48
C ARG A 117 12.01 -6.28 -23.93
N THR A 118 11.91 -6.17 -22.60
CA THR A 118 10.69 -5.77 -21.91
C THR A 118 11.03 -4.91 -20.69
N LEU A 119 9.98 -4.46 -19.98
CA LEU A 119 10.06 -3.59 -18.83
C LEU A 119 9.21 -4.17 -17.69
N LEU A 120 9.80 -4.39 -16.53
CA LEU A 120 9.08 -4.75 -15.31
C LEU A 120 8.56 -3.48 -14.63
N GLY A 121 7.25 -3.33 -14.49
CA GLY A 121 6.61 -2.11 -13.99
C GLY A 121 6.05 -1.21 -15.09
N THR A 122 5.94 0.08 -14.81
CA THR A 122 5.36 1.08 -15.74
C THR A 122 6.43 1.68 -16.64
N ALA A 123 6.04 2.19 -17.82
CA ALA A 123 6.96 2.83 -18.79
C ALA A 123 7.85 3.92 -18.17
N GLU A 124 7.34 4.64 -17.18
CA GLU A 124 8.02 5.76 -16.56
C GLU A 124 9.04 5.32 -15.49
N HIS A 125 8.80 4.19 -14.82
CA HIS A 125 9.49 3.81 -13.58
C HIS A 125 9.80 2.32 -13.42
N GLY A 126 9.73 1.58 -14.52
CA GLY A 126 10.06 0.16 -14.56
C GLY A 126 11.55 -0.10 -14.75
N THR A 127 11.95 -1.36 -14.50
CA THR A 127 13.31 -1.83 -14.77
C THR A 127 13.34 -2.60 -16.09
N SER A 128 14.23 -2.20 -17.01
CA SER A 128 14.38 -2.89 -18.29
C SER A 128 15.13 -4.22 -18.12
N GLY A 129 14.80 -5.18 -18.96
CA GLY A 129 15.51 -6.44 -19.02
C GLY A 129 15.15 -7.25 -20.25
N MET A 130 15.75 -8.44 -20.34
CA MET A 130 15.51 -9.38 -21.43
C MET A 130 14.65 -10.53 -20.94
N ARG A 131 13.48 -10.69 -21.52
CA ARG A 131 12.58 -11.83 -21.30
C ARG A 131 12.92 -12.95 -22.27
N TYR A 132 12.88 -14.16 -21.75
CA TYR A 132 13.15 -15.40 -22.46
C TYR A 132 12.00 -16.37 -22.23
N ALA A 133 11.70 -17.16 -23.27
CA ALA A 133 10.70 -18.22 -23.18
C ALA A 133 11.14 -19.45 -23.95
N VAL A 134 10.86 -20.62 -23.39
CA VAL A 134 10.87 -21.92 -24.09
C VAL A 134 9.47 -22.51 -23.95
N GLU A 135 8.73 -22.51 -25.05
CA GLU A 135 7.41 -23.13 -25.11
C GLU A 135 7.56 -24.66 -25.16
N SER A 136 6.68 -25.39 -24.46
CA SER A 136 6.79 -26.86 -24.30
C SER A 136 8.11 -27.31 -23.67
N ALA A 137 8.58 -26.59 -22.66
CA ALA A 137 9.74 -26.96 -21.87
C ALA A 137 9.49 -28.30 -21.15
N ARG A 138 10.50 -29.16 -21.08
CA ARG A 138 10.44 -30.36 -20.24
C ARG A 138 10.48 -29.95 -18.77
N ASN A 139 9.65 -30.59 -17.94
CA ASN A 139 9.74 -30.45 -16.48
C ASN A 139 11.11 -30.90 -15.94
N GLY A 140 11.54 -30.28 -14.85
CA GLY A 140 12.80 -30.55 -14.15
C GLY A 140 13.74 -29.35 -14.12
N ALA A 141 14.98 -29.60 -13.68
CA ALA A 141 16.00 -28.59 -13.46
C ALA A 141 16.72 -28.19 -14.76
N TRP A 142 16.38 -27.04 -15.34
CA TRP A 142 17.12 -26.45 -16.45
C TRP A 142 18.38 -25.75 -15.93
N SER A 143 19.47 -25.81 -16.69
CA SER A 143 20.69 -25.04 -16.37
C SER A 143 20.64 -23.71 -17.11
N LEU A 144 20.71 -22.59 -16.40
CA LEU A 144 20.89 -21.25 -16.96
C LEU A 144 22.36 -20.82 -16.79
N THR A 145 22.97 -20.35 -17.87
CA THR A 145 24.24 -19.62 -17.87
C THR A 145 23.98 -18.17 -18.24
N LEU A 146 24.49 -17.25 -17.43
CA LEU A 146 24.52 -15.81 -17.71
C LEU A 146 25.97 -15.37 -17.87
N GLN A 147 26.25 -14.55 -18.88
CA GLN A 147 27.61 -14.09 -19.17
C GLN A 147 27.63 -12.61 -19.54
N SER A 148 28.63 -11.88 -19.07
CA SER A 148 28.97 -10.53 -19.52
C SER A 148 30.33 -10.55 -20.21
N ALA A 149 30.47 -9.77 -21.28
CA ALA A 149 31.78 -9.53 -21.90
C ALA A 149 32.73 -8.70 -21.00
N SER A 150 32.20 -8.08 -19.93
CA SER A 150 33.02 -7.41 -18.93
C SER A 150 33.59 -8.43 -17.93
N PRO A 151 34.88 -8.37 -17.56
CA PRO A 151 35.48 -9.25 -16.55
C PRO A 151 35.20 -8.80 -15.11
N VAL A 152 34.42 -7.74 -14.91
CA VAL A 152 34.09 -7.20 -13.59
C VAL A 152 32.92 -7.97 -12.99
N ALA A 153 32.91 -8.15 -11.67
CA ALA A 153 31.75 -8.71 -10.99
C ALA A 153 30.53 -7.82 -11.20
N GLN A 154 29.39 -8.42 -11.54
CA GLN A 154 28.15 -7.71 -11.82
C GLN A 154 26.98 -8.37 -11.09
N ARG A 155 25.98 -7.57 -10.72
CA ARG A 155 24.79 -8.01 -9.99
C ARG A 155 23.54 -7.76 -10.81
N GLY A 156 22.55 -8.62 -10.63
CA GLY A 156 21.26 -8.52 -11.30
C GLY A 156 20.34 -9.66 -10.91
N TYR A 157 19.10 -9.64 -11.37
CA TYR A 157 18.11 -10.63 -10.96
C TYR A 157 17.67 -11.52 -12.14
N VAL A 158 17.24 -12.74 -11.82
CA VAL A 158 16.44 -13.57 -12.71
C VAL A 158 15.05 -13.69 -12.10
N LEU A 159 14.07 -13.07 -12.74
CA LEU A 159 12.65 -13.23 -12.39
C LEU A 159 12.07 -14.37 -13.22
N MET A 160 11.62 -15.45 -12.60
CA MET A 160 11.03 -16.60 -13.29
C MET A 160 9.59 -16.85 -12.88
N GLU A 161 8.79 -17.26 -13.85
CA GLU A 161 7.43 -17.77 -13.62
C GLU A 161 7.50 -19.17 -13.00
N GLY A 162 6.54 -19.45 -12.12
CA GLY A 162 6.23 -20.79 -11.64
C GLY A 162 4.75 -21.12 -11.82
N ASP A 163 4.33 -22.24 -11.25
CA ASP A 163 2.93 -22.69 -11.30
C ASP A 163 2.08 -22.06 -10.19
N ALA A 164 0.94 -21.49 -10.57
CA ALA A 164 -0.04 -20.94 -9.63
C ALA A 164 -0.71 -22.00 -8.74
N ARG A 165 -0.59 -23.29 -9.07
CA ARG A 165 -1.04 -24.41 -8.22
C ARG A 165 -0.16 -24.62 -6.99
N THR A 166 1.07 -24.10 -7.00
CA THR A 166 2.03 -24.15 -5.88
C THR A 166 2.62 -22.76 -5.66
N GLN A 167 2.15 -22.07 -4.65
CA GLN A 167 2.54 -20.71 -4.30
C GLN A 167 3.29 -20.69 -2.96
N LEU A 168 4.17 -19.72 -2.80
CA LEU A 168 4.71 -19.34 -1.50
C LEU A 168 3.76 -18.33 -0.87
N ALA A 169 3.24 -18.65 0.31
CA ALA A 169 2.60 -17.69 1.19
C ALA A 169 3.60 -17.21 2.24
N SER A 170 3.75 -15.90 2.42
CA SER A 170 4.64 -15.35 3.45
C SER A 170 4.15 -14.03 4.01
N TYR A 171 4.45 -13.77 5.27
CA TYR A 171 4.01 -12.57 5.99
C TYR A 171 4.93 -12.25 7.17
N LEU A 172 5.00 -10.97 7.52
CA LEU A 172 5.71 -10.47 8.70
C LEU A 172 4.85 -10.70 9.95
N ARG A 173 5.34 -11.48 10.92
CA ARG A 173 4.56 -11.90 12.10
C ARG A 173 4.15 -10.78 13.03
N GLU A 174 4.97 -9.76 13.15
CA GLU A 174 4.69 -8.62 14.01
C GLU A 174 4.99 -7.32 13.28
N ARG A 175 4.12 -6.33 13.47
CA ARG A 175 4.28 -5.02 12.83
C ARG A 175 5.06 -4.03 13.67
N GLN A 176 5.71 -4.43 14.77
CA GLN A 176 6.54 -3.57 15.63
C GLN A 176 7.92 -3.33 15.00
N GLN A 177 7.94 -2.69 13.83
CA GLN A 177 9.11 -2.48 13.00
C GLN A 177 9.96 -1.31 13.53
N GLN A 178 10.60 -1.52 14.68
CA GLN A 178 11.45 -0.53 15.36
C GLN A 178 12.91 -0.96 15.37
N VAL A 179 13.83 0.02 15.36
CA VAL A 179 15.27 -0.25 15.46
C VAL A 179 15.58 -1.10 16.70
N GLY A 180 16.34 -2.17 16.51
CA GLY A 180 16.73 -3.08 17.57
C GLY A 180 15.63 -4.07 18.01
N GLN A 181 14.42 -4.04 17.44
CA GLN A 181 13.42 -5.08 17.68
C GLN A 181 13.58 -6.23 16.69
N SER A 182 13.53 -7.47 17.16
CA SER A 182 13.57 -8.63 16.27
C SER A 182 12.30 -8.71 15.43
N LEU A 183 12.47 -8.92 14.13
CA LEU A 183 11.40 -9.04 13.15
C LEU A 183 11.43 -10.43 12.54
N THR A 184 10.27 -11.09 12.55
CA THR A 184 10.12 -12.48 12.12
C THR A 184 9.19 -12.57 10.92
N LEU A 185 9.62 -13.30 9.89
CA LEU A 185 8.79 -13.66 8.75
C LEU A 185 8.46 -15.14 8.80
N ASN A 186 7.19 -15.46 8.55
CA ASN A 186 6.76 -16.83 8.34
C ASN A 186 6.55 -17.09 6.84
N ALA A 187 6.79 -18.33 6.45
CA ALA A 187 6.66 -18.81 5.09
C ALA A 187 6.04 -20.21 5.10
N LEU A 188 5.11 -20.46 4.19
CA LEU A 188 4.52 -21.78 3.97
C LEU A 188 4.11 -21.94 2.50
N LEU A 189 3.89 -23.17 2.07
CA LEU A 189 3.30 -23.42 0.76
C LEU A 189 1.78 -23.26 0.81
N SER A 190 1.22 -22.70 -0.25
CA SER A 190 -0.21 -22.58 -0.49
C SER A 190 -0.49 -22.98 -1.94
N GLY A 191 -1.72 -23.29 -2.29
CA GLY A 191 -2.07 -23.64 -3.65
C GLY A 191 -3.52 -24.04 -3.80
N ASN A 192 -3.86 -24.62 -4.95
CA ASN A 192 -5.19 -25.14 -5.20
C ASN A 192 -5.10 -26.52 -5.86
N ASP A 193 -5.96 -27.44 -5.43
CA ASP A 193 -6.11 -28.73 -6.11
C ASP A 193 -6.83 -28.57 -7.46
N ALA A 194 -6.93 -29.67 -8.22
CA ALA A 194 -7.61 -29.66 -9.53
C ALA A 194 -9.10 -29.27 -9.48
N ARG A 195 -9.72 -29.29 -8.28
CA ARG A 195 -11.12 -28.88 -8.04
C ARG A 195 -11.21 -27.46 -7.49
N GLY A 196 -10.08 -26.75 -7.34
CA GLY A 196 -10.00 -25.40 -6.81
C GLY A 196 -9.97 -25.32 -5.30
N ALA A 197 -9.91 -26.44 -4.56
CA ALA A 197 -9.82 -26.43 -3.11
C ALA A 197 -8.44 -25.93 -2.67
N THR A 198 -8.40 -25.02 -1.69
CA THR A 198 -7.15 -24.50 -1.15
C THR A 198 -6.33 -25.59 -0.47
N LEU A 199 -5.05 -25.67 -0.82
CA LEU A 199 -4.04 -26.52 -0.22
C LEU A 199 -3.09 -25.65 0.59
N LEU A 200 -2.67 -26.13 1.77
CA LEU A 200 -1.74 -25.42 2.64
C LEU A 200 -0.65 -26.37 3.14
N THR A 201 0.54 -25.84 3.41
CA THR A 201 1.68 -26.55 4.04
C THR A 201 2.02 -27.84 3.27
N ALA A 202 2.16 -28.97 3.96
CA ALA A 202 2.44 -30.29 3.39
C ALA A 202 1.42 -30.74 2.33
N GLN A 203 0.21 -30.17 2.31
CA GLN A 203 -0.78 -30.48 1.27
C GLN A 203 -0.42 -29.80 -0.06
N ALA A 204 0.26 -28.66 -0.07
CA ALA A 204 0.63 -27.97 -1.31
C ALA A 204 1.97 -28.49 -1.89
N GLY A 205 2.83 -29.08 -1.05
CA GLY A 205 4.12 -29.62 -1.45
C GLY A 205 5.05 -29.76 -0.24
N THR A 206 6.35 -29.79 -0.50
CA THR A 206 7.39 -29.86 0.53
C THR A 206 8.44 -28.78 0.31
N ILE A 207 8.92 -28.16 1.39
CA ILE A 207 10.05 -27.21 1.36
C ILE A 207 11.31 -27.97 1.80
N ASP A 208 12.30 -28.02 0.92
CA ASP A 208 13.59 -28.64 1.22
C ASP A 208 14.55 -27.65 1.89
N GLN A 209 14.50 -26.40 1.44
CA GLN A 209 15.33 -25.32 1.95
C GLN A 209 14.55 -24.01 1.96
N ALA A 210 14.62 -23.29 3.08
CA ALA A 210 14.12 -21.93 3.20
C ALA A 210 15.21 -21.00 3.73
N SER A 211 15.28 -19.80 3.17
CA SER A 211 16.21 -18.76 3.62
C SER A 211 15.59 -17.39 3.53
N LEU A 212 16.03 -16.51 4.44
CA LEU A 212 15.64 -15.11 4.52
C LEU A 212 16.82 -14.24 4.10
N ARG A 213 16.73 -13.66 2.91
CA ARG A 213 17.68 -12.67 2.42
C ARG A 213 17.21 -11.27 2.81
N VAL A 214 18.01 -10.57 3.60
CA VAL A 214 17.71 -9.22 4.10
C VAL A 214 18.66 -8.21 3.46
N ILE A 215 18.09 -7.14 2.91
CA ILE A 215 18.82 -5.97 2.39
C ILE A 215 18.56 -4.79 3.32
N ASP A 216 19.61 -4.20 3.87
CA ASP A 216 19.54 -3.01 4.72
C ASP A 216 19.34 -1.71 3.90
N PRO A 217 18.95 -0.59 4.53
CA PRO A 217 18.74 0.68 3.83
C PRO A 217 19.99 1.24 3.13
N GLN A 218 21.18 0.74 3.48
CA GLN A 218 22.46 1.10 2.88
C GLN A 218 22.88 0.13 1.75
N GLY A 219 22.08 -0.91 1.46
CA GLY A 219 22.32 -1.92 0.43
C GLY A 219 23.15 -3.12 0.89
N GLY A 220 23.48 -3.23 2.18
CA GLY A 220 24.13 -4.39 2.76
C GLY A 220 23.20 -5.60 2.76
N VAL A 221 23.75 -6.78 2.44
CA VAL A 221 22.97 -8.02 2.24
C VAL A 221 23.40 -9.06 3.26
N ARG A 222 22.41 -9.71 3.90
CA ARG A 222 22.61 -10.87 4.78
C ARG A 222 21.65 -11.98 4.37
N SER A 223 22.08 -13.23 4.47
CA SER A 223 21.21 -14.40 4.32
C SER A 223 21.15 -15.15 5.64
N LEU A 224 19.93 -15.47 6.08
CA LEU A 224 19.64 -16.13 7.34
C LEU A 224 18.88 -17.43 7.05
N PRO A 225 19.14 -18.52 7.78
CA PRO A 225 18.33 -19.73 7.63
C PRO A 225 16.90 -19.47 8.10
N MET A 226 15.94 -20.14 7.46
CA MET A 226 14.60 -20.30 7.99
C MET A 226 14.37 -21.77 8.33
N ALA A 227 13.65 -22.03 9.42
CA ALA A 227 13.39 -23.38 9.89
C ALA A 227 11.93 -23.55 10.31
N ASP A 228 11.42 -24.77 10.19
CA ASP A 228 10.18 -25.24 10.78
C ASP A 228 10.56 -26.04 12.04
N ASP A 229 10.89 -25.31 13.11
CA ASP A 229 11.50 -25.85 14.32
C ASP A 229 10.67 -25.64 15.59
N GLY A 230 9.47 -25.08 15.45
CA GLY A 230 8.62 -24.70 16.58
C GLY A 230 9.17 -23.51 17.35
N LYS A 231 10.11 -22.76 16.76
CA LYS A 231 10.64 -21.49 17.28
C LYS A 231 10.41 -20.40 16.24
N HIS A 232 10.79 -19.15 16.53
CA HIS A 232 10.52 -18.03 15.61
C HIS A 232 9.02 -17.86 15.31
N ASP A 233 8.15 -18.20 16.28
CA ASP A 233 6.69 -18.10 16.15
C ASP A 233 6.12 -18.74 14.87
N ASP A 234 6.74 -19.82 14.41
CA ASP A 234 6.40 -20.58 13.20
C ASP A 234 5.25 -21.56 13.43
N GLY A 235 5.10 -22.12 14.63
CA GLY A 235 4.04 -23.06 14.94
C GLY A 235 4.57 -24.25 15.74
N ALA A 236 4.13 -25.45 15.37
CA ALA A 236 4.71 -26.69 15.90
C ALA A 236 5.78 -27.19 14.92
N ALA A 237 6.89 -27.69 15.43
CA ALA A 237 7.95 -28.24 14.57
C ALA A 237 7.40 -29.33 13.62
N GLY A 238 7.70 -29.19 12.33
CA GLY A 238 7.28 -30.09 11.25
C GLY A 238 5.86 -29.85 10.74
N ASP A 239 5.24 -28.71 11.02
CA ASP A 239 3.89 -28.37 10.54
C ASP A 239 3.85 -27.74 9.14
N GLY A 240 5.02 -27.49 8.54
CA GLY A 240 5.21 -26.91 7.22
C GLY A 240 5.19 -25.38 7.20
N VAL A 241 5.29 -24.72 8.35
CA VAL A 241 5.49 -23.28 8.49
C VAL A 241 6.93 -23.01 8.92
N TYR A 242 7.64 -22.19 8.15
CA TYR A 242 9.04 -21.86 8.37
C TYR A 242 9.16 -20.44 8.88
N GLY A 243 9.88 -20.24 9.98
CA GLY A 243 10.19 -18.94 10.56
C GLY A 243 11.62 -18.49 10.30
N GLY A 244 11.80 -17.18 10.08
CA GLY A 244 13.11 -16.54 9.98
C GLY A 244 13.11 -15.17 10.65
N THR A 245 14.10 -14.92 11.51
CA THR A 245 14.17 -13.68 12.29
C THR A 245 15.42 -12.87 11.98
N PHE A 246 15.28 -11.56 11.84
CA PHE A 246 16.39 -10.62 11.78
C PHE A 246 16.15 -9.43 12.71
N GLN A 247 17.22 -8.73 13.06
CA GLN A 247 17.14 -7.51 13.87
C GLN A 247 17.66 -6.34 13.01
N PRO A 248 16.83 -5.31 12.74
CA PRO A 248 17.26 -4.12 12.04
C PRO A 248 18.06 -3.23 12.99
N THR A 249 19.16 -2.68 12.49
CA THR A 249 20.12 -1.88 13.29
C THR A 249 20.05 -0.38 12.98
N SER A 250 19.21 0.01 12.02
CA SER A 250 19.04 1.38 11.54
C SER A 250 17.61 1.59 11.05
N GLU A 251 17.15 2.83 11.13
CA GLU A 251 15.89 3.25 10.51
C GLU A 251 16.00 3.27 8.99
N GLY A 252 14.84 3.24 8.32
CA GLY A 252 14.71 3.25 6.88
C GLY A 252 14.04 1.99 6.37
N THR A 253 13.98 1.86 5.04
CA THR A 253 13.30 0.74 4.39
C THR A 253 14.23 -0.44 4.22
N TRP A 254 13.92 -1.53 4.91
CA TRP A 254 14.55 -2.83 4.73
C TRP A 254 13.78 -3.65 3.71
N ILE A 255 14.46 -4.56 3.00
CA ILE A 255 13.81 -5.53 2.11
C ILE A 255 14.11 -6.92 2.64
N ALA A 256 13.06 -7.67 2.96
CA ALA A 256 13.14 -9.04 3.45
C ALA A 256 12.58 -9.98 2.38
N GLN A 257 13.47 -10.74 1.73
CA GLN A 257 13.13 -11.69 0.68
C GLN A 257 13.19 -13.11 1.24
N VAL A 258 12.04 -13.79 1.25
CA VAL A 258 11.99 -15.23 1.51
C VAL A 258 12.32 -15.96 0.20
N ILE A 259 13.18 -16.96 0.26
CA ILE A 259 13.56 -17.82 -0.86
C ILE A 259 13.36 -19.27 -0.41
N VAL A 260 12.48 -19.99 -1.10
CA VAL A 260 12.21 -21.42 -0.84
C VAL A 260 12.53 -22.27 -2.06
N HIS A 261 13.19 -23.40 -1.82
CA HIS A 261 13.37 -24.49 -2.76
C HIS A 261 12.62 -25.71 -2.23
N GLY A 262 11.94 -26.43 -3.10
CA GLY A 262 11.08 -27.53 -2.67
C GLY A 262 10.59 -28.39 -3.83
N HIS A 263 9.65 -29.28 -3.51
CA HIS A 263 8.97 -30.13 -4.47
C HIS A 263 7.45 -29.98 -4.36
N ASP A 264 6.77 -29.87 -5.51
CA ASP A 264 5.31 -29.81 -5.58
C ASP A 264 4.66 -31.17 -5.24
N GLN A 265 3.32 -31.23 -5.26
CA GLN A 265 2.59 -32.49 -5.04
C GLN A 265 2.95 -33.62 -6.02
N ALA A 266 3.44 -33.28 -7.23
CA ALA A 266 3.84 -34.23 -8.26
C ALA A 266 5.34 -34.61 -8.16
N GLY A 267 6.05 -34.12 -7.14
CA GLY A 267 7.48 -34.32 -6.96
C GLY A 267 8.34 -33.55 -7.96
N GLN A 268 7.81 -32.52 -8.62
CA GLN A 268 8.58 -31.63 -9.47
C GLN A 268 9.29 -30.59 -8.61
N PRO A 269 10.58 -30.30 -8.86
CA PRO A 269 11.28 -29.27 -8.13
C PRO A 269 10.68 -27.90 -8.46
N PHE A 270 10.68 -26.99 -7.50
CA PHE A 270 10.31 -25.59 -7.69
C PHE A 270 11.23 -24.66 -6.90
N VAL A 271 11.16 -23.37 -7.26
CA VAL A 271 11.66 -22.27 -6.44
C VAL A 271 10.62 -21.17 -6.41
N ARG A 272 10.44 -20.55 -5.24
CA ARG A 272 9.57 -19.38 -5.05
C ARG A 272 10.26 -18.34 -4.19
N THR A 273 9.94 -17.08 -4.45
CA THR A 273 10.35 -15.98 -3.58
C THR A 273 9.18 -15.07 -3.27
N SER A 274 9.33 -14.29 -2.21
CA SER A 274 8.40 -13.22 -1.85
C SER A 274 9.16 -12.08 -1.22
N GLU A 275 8.90 -10.86 -1.69
CA GLU A 275 9.66 -9.67 -1.34
C GLU A 275 8.84 -8.74 -0.42
N HIS A 276 9.23 -8.68 0.85
CA HIS A 276 8.60 -7.81 1.85
C HIS A 276 9.33 -6.48 1.94
N VAL A 277 8.58 -5.39 1.85
CA VAL A 277 9.04 -4.04 2.19
C VAL A 277 8.80 -3.81 3.67
N VAL A 278 9.86 -3.59 4.44
CA VAL A 278 9.81 -3.49 5.90
C VAL A 278 10.33 -2.10 6.32
N PRO A 279 9.47 -1.07 6.40
CA PRO A 279 9.86 0.21 6.95
C PRO A 279 10.20 0.08 8.44
N VAL A 280 11.41 0.49 8.85
CA VAL A 280 11.83 0.49 10.25
C VAL A 280 11.96 1.91 10.74
N VAL A 281 11.32 2.22 11.86
CA VAL A 281 11.36 3.55 12.49
C VAL A 281 12.28 3.56 13.71
N ASP A 282 13.05 4.64 13.89
CA ASP A 282 13.74 4.93 15.16
C ASP A 282 12.87 5.82 16.05
N THR A 283 11.62 5.44 16.25
CA THR A 283 10.73 6.11 17.22
C THR A 283 10.34 5.11 18.28
N SER A 284 10.61 5.46 19.54
CA SER A 284 10.00 4.77 20.67
C SER A 284 8.99 5.70 21.34
N LEU A 285 7.78 5.19 21.56
CA LEU A 285 6.71 5.89 22.24
C LEU A 285 6.23 5.04 23.41
N ARG A 286 6.00 5.66 24.56
CA ARG A 286 5.41 4.97 25.72
C ARG A 286 4.26 5.76 26.31
N LEU A 287 3.24 5.04 26.74
CA LEU A 287 2.15 5.61 27.54
C LEU A 287 2.63 5.84 28.99
N LEU A 288 2.38 7.02 29.54
CA LEU A 288 2.76 7.40 30.89
C LEU A 288 1.56 7.25 31.84
N GLY A 289 1.35 6.04 32.34
CA GLY A 289 0.28 5.73 33.28
C GLY A 289 -0.59 4.57 32.82
N ASN A 290 -1.45 4.11 33.73
CA ASN A 290 -2.29 2.92 33.54
C ASN A 290 -3.79 3.24 33.64
N ALA A 291 -4.17 4.51 33.72
CA ALA A 291 -5.55 4.98 33.75
C ALA A 291 -5.66 6.33 33.02
N LEU A 292 -6.83 6.59 32.45
CA LEU A 292 -7.11 7.78 31.65
C LEU A 292 -8.23 8.60 32.29
N GLY A 293 -8.13 9.92 32.15
CA GLY A 293 -9.16 10.86 32.53
C GLY A 293 -9.69 11.61 31.32
N ALA A 294 -11.01 11.77 31.24
CA ALA A 294 -11.65 12.68 30.30
C ALA A 294 -12.02 14.00 30.98
N ARG A 295 -11.92 15.09 30.24
CA ARG A 295 -12.39 16.43 30.65
C ARG A 295 -13.39 16.96 29.64
N ALA A 296 -14.35 17.76 30.11
CA ALA A 296 -15.27 18.45 29.22
C ALA A 296 -14.50 19.42 28.30
N ALA A 297 -14.86 19.41 27.02
CA ALA A 297 -14.47 20.37 26.01
C ALA A 297 -15.72 21.07 25.44
N GLU A 298 -15.56 21.89 24.40
CA GLU A 298 -16.65 22.66 23.82
C GLU A 298 -17.84 21.78 23.36
N GLY A 299 -19.05 22.32 23.45
CA GLY A 299 -20.28 21.66 22.97
C GLY A 299 -20.62 20.39 23.75
N THR A 300 -20.60 19.24 23.08
CA THR A 300 -20.87 17.89 23.62
C THR A 300 -19.60 17.03 23.71
N ARG A 301 -18.41 17.62 23.52
CA ARG A 301 -17.15 16.88 23.40
C ARG A 301 -16.44 16.68 24.74
N LEU A 302 -15.82 15.52 24.88
CA LEU A 302 -14.85 15.18 25.91
C LEU A 302 -13.47 15.09 25.28
N THR A 303 -12.45 15.60 25.97
CA THR A 303 -11.04 15.35 25.64
C THR A 303 -10.48 14.29 26.59
N ILE A 304 -9.93 13.22 26.04
CA ILE A 304 -9.24 12.15 26.75
C ILE A 304 -7.74 12.35 26.52
N ALA A 305 -7.01 12.63 27.59
CA ALA A 305 -5.56 12.82 27.50
C ALA A 305 -4.85 11.47 27.50
N LEU A 306 -4.09 11.18 26.43
CA LEU A 306 -3.13 10.09 26.42
C LEU A 306 -1.73 10.64 26.73
N PRO A 307 -1.26 10.57 27.99
CA PRO A 307 0.06 11.06 28.34
C PRO A 307 1.14 10.16 27.73
N VAL A 308 2.05 10.73 26.95
CA VAL A 308 3.06 9.97 26.21
C VAL A 308 4.45 10.57 26.39
N ALA A 309 5.47 9.73 26.29
CA ALA A 309 6.85 10.16 26.10
C ALA A 309 7.42 9.51 24.84
N ALA A 310 7.94 10.33 23.94
CA ALA A 310 8.62 9.89 22.74
C ALA A 310 10.14 10.04 22.89
N ARG A 311 10.90 9.18 22.21
CA ARG A 311 12.35 9.29 22.02
C ARG A 311 12.70 8.87 20.59
N GLY A 312 13.92 9.22 20.16
CA GLY A 312 14.36 9.00 18.78
C GLY A 312 13.73 10.01 17.83
N ASN A 313 13.52 9.60 16.58
CA ASN A 313 13.00 10.41 15.48
C ASN A 313 11.46 10.48 15.45
N ALA A 314 10.90 10.92 16.58
CA ALA A 314 9.46 11.01 16.79
C ALA A 314 8.76 11.87 15.71
N PRO A 315 7.69 11.39 15.06
CA PRO A 315 6.95 12.18 14.07
C PRO A 315 6.19 13.34 14.73
N SER A 316 5.79 14.32 13.92
CA SER A 316 5.04 15.50 14.37
C SER A 316 3.62 15.14 14.84
N HIS A 317 3.06 14.06 14.34
CA HIS A 317 1.73 13.57 14.68
C HIS A 317 1.68 12.05 14.59
N TYR A 318 0.62 11.46 15.14
CA TYR A 318 0.43 10.01 15.25
C TYR A 318 -0.98 9.64 14.84
N ARG A 319 -1.15 8.44 14.28
CA ARG A 319 -2.47 7.85 14.12
C ARG A 319 -2.88 7.17 15.43
N VAL A 320 -4.06 7.49 15.94
CA VAL A 320 -4.57 6.91 17.18
C VAL A 320 -5.93 6.26 16.95
N PHE A 321 -6.13 5.10 17.56
CA PHE A 321 -7.39 4.37 17.59
C PHE A 321 -7.63 3.76 18.97
N GLY A 322 -8.88 3.76 19.44
CA GLY A 322 -9.30 3.00 20.63
C GLY A 322 -10.80 2.82 20.69
N GLN A 323 -11.26 1.83 21.45
CA GLN A 323 -12.67 1.50 21.63
C GLN A 323 -13.14 1.90 23.01
N VAL A 324 -14.20 2.69 23.10
CA VAL A 324 -14.81 3.08 24.38
C VAL A 324 -15.88 2.04 24.74
N TRP A 325 -15.78 1.54 25.96
CA TRP A 325 -16.71 0.58 26.55
C TRP A 325 -17.18 1.09 27.91
N GLY A 326 -18.43 0.79 28.27
CA GLY A 326 -18.95 0.94 29.63
C GLY A 326 -19.71 -0.30 30.05
N THR A 327 -20.62 -0.15 31.01
CA THR A 327 -21.46 -1.25 31.49
C THR A 327 -22.95 -0.91 31.45
N ASP A 328 -23.82 -1.91 31.39
CA ASP A 328 -25.25 -1.73 31.61
C ASP A 328 -25.58 -1.69 33.12
N ALA A 329 -26.86 -1.57 33.47
CA ALA A 329 -27.31 -1.55 34.87
C ALA A 329 -27.04 -2.86 35.64
N LYS A 330 -26.74 -3.96 34.94
CA LYS A 330 -26.41 -5.27 35.51
C LYS A 330 -24.89 -5.52 35.54
N GLY A 331 -24.09 -4.54 35.12
CA GLY A 331 -22.63 -4.65 35.06
C GLY A 331 -22.10 -5.38 33.82
N LYS A 332 -22.93 -5.66 32.80
CA LYS A 332 -22.47 -6.29 31.55
C LYS A 332 -21.81 -5.24 30.66
N ASP A 333 -20.72 -5.61 29.99
CA ASP A 333 -20.05 -4.78 29.00
C ASP A 333 -21.00 -4.28 27.90
N VAL A 334 -20.93 -2.97 27.63
CA VAL A 334 -21.65 -2.27 26.56
C VAL A 334 -20.63 -1.51 25.71
N PRO A 335 -20.51 -1.82 24.40
CA PRO A 335 -19.67 -1.04 23.51
C PRO A 335 -20.32 0.30 23.21
N VAL A 336 -19.52 1.37 23.22
CA VAL A 336 -20.01 2.74 23.04
C VAL A 336 -19.72 3.23 21.63
N ALA A 337 -18.44 3.34 21.30
CA ALA A 337 -17.95 3.84 20.02
C ALA A 337 -16.46 3.53 19.89
N TRP A 338 -15.91 3.54 18.68
CA TRP A 338 -14.48 3.69 18.48
C TRP A 338 -14.17 5.18 18.36
N ILE A 339 -12.97 5.60 18.75
CA ILE A 339 -12.48 6.97 18.66
C ILE A 339 -11.06 6.98 18.11
N GLY A 340 -10.69 8.03 17.37
CA GLY A 340 -9.36 8.11 16.77
C GLY A 340 -9.11 9.38 15.94
N GLY A 341 -8.07 9.31 15.11
CA GLY A 341 -7.67 10.38 14.19
C GLY A 341 -6.16 10.54 14.11
N MET A 342 -5.72 11.55 13.35
CA MET A 342 -4.34 12.03 13.36
C MET A 342 -4.17 13.06 14.48
N LEU A 343 -3.30 12.81 15.44
CA LEU A 343 -3.13 13.62 16.64
C LEU A 343 -1.70 14.14 16.78
N THR A 344 -1.58 15.45 16.94
CA THR A 344 -0.32 16.13 17.30
C THR A 344 -0.18 16.14 18.84
N PRO A 345 0.99 15.78 19.40
CA PRO A 345 1.26 15.92 20.82
C PRO A 345 1.12 17.37 21.31
N GLN A 346 0.40 17.57 22.41
CA GLN A 346 0.23 18.85 23.08
C GLN A 346 0.67 18.68 24.54
N GLN A 347 1.75 19.37 24.94
CA GLN A 347 2.28 19.30 26.31
C GLN A 347 2.53 17.85 26.81
N GLY A 348 3.05 16.98 25.92
CA GLY A 348 3.30 15.57 26.23
C GLY A 348 2.04 14.68 26.25
N GLN A 349 0.93 15.13 25.68
CA GLN A 349 -0.32 14.36 25.61
C GLN A 349 -0.87 14.31 24.18
N LEU A 350 -1.44 13.17 23.78
CA LEU A 350 -2.26 13.09 22.58
C LEU A 350 -3.73 13.28 22.97
N PRO A 351 -4.41 14.35 22.50
CA PRO A 351 -5.77 14.67 22.91
C PRO A 351 -6.80 13.90 22.05
N LEU A 352 -7.21 12.72 22.50
CA LEU A 352 -8.35 12.02 21.90
C LEU A 352 -9.66 12.74 22.22
N SER A 353 -10.65 12.61 21.36
CA SER A 353 -11.93 13.29 21.53
C SER A 353 -13.12 12.35 21.34
N LEU A 354 -14.12 12.48 22.20
CA LEU A 354 -15.35 11.69 22.20
C LEU A 354 -16.57 12.59 22.32
N ASP A 355 -17.60 12.38 21.52
CA ASP A 355 -18.89 13.04 21.71
C ASP A 355 -19.72 12.28 22.75
N GLU A 356 -20.20 12.97 23.80
CA GLU A 356 -21.00 12.38 24.88
C GLU A 356 -22.28 11.69 24.39
N ARG A 357 -22.81 12.08 23.22
CA ARG A 357 -23.98 11.45 22.63
C ARG A 357 -23.75 9.97 22.32
N TRP A 358 -22.51 9.54 22.03
CA TRP A 358 -22.19 8.13 21.86
C TRP A 358 -22.48 7.32 23.13
N ILE A 359 -22.05 7.84 24.29
CA ILE A 359 -22.27 7.19 25.59
C ILE A 359 -23.76 7.15 25.92
N ALA A 360 -24.44 8.29 25.74
CA ALA A 360 -25.87 8.40 26.02
C ALA A 360 -26.70 7.47 25.13
N ARG A 361 -26.36 7.37 23.84
CA ARG A 361 -27.03 6.49 22.86
C ARG A 361 -26.83 5.02 23.18
N ALA A 362 -25.64 4.63 23.64
CA ALA A 362 -25.36 3.26 24.06
C ALA A 362 -26.05 2.87 25.38
N GLY A 363 -26.50 3.85 26.17
CA GLY A 363 -27.03 3.62 27.53
C GLY A 363 -25.97 3.11 28.51
N ALA A 364 -24.68 3.30 28.18
CA ALA A 364 -23.56 2.80 28.95
C ALA A 364 -23.33 3.64 30.22
N ARG A 365 -22.90 2.97 31.28
CA ARG A 365 -22.63 3.50 32.62
C ARG A 365 -21.21 3.15 33.05
N ALA A 366 -20.70 3.88 34.05
CA ALA A 366 -19.43 3.55 34.67
C ALA A 366 -19.48 2.14 35.30
N PRO A 367 -18.35 1.41 35.37
CA PRO A 367 -17.00 1.83 34.95
C PRO A 367 -16.84 1.87 33.42
N PHE A 368 -16.04 2.82 32.93
CA PHE A 368 -15.67 2.90 31.51
C PHE A 368 -14.23 2.42 31.29
N THR A 369 -13.95 1.90 30.10
CA THR A 369 -12.61 1.49 29.67
C THR A 369 -12.35 1.91 28.23
N LEU A 370 -11.11 2.30 27.93
CA LEU A 370 -10.59 2.40 26.58
C LEU A 370 -9.87 1.09 26.23
N ARG A 371 -10.38 0.35 25.25
CA ARG A 371 -9.86 -0.97 24.83
C ARG A 371 -9.20 -0.90 23.47
N SER A 372 -8.32 -1.86 23.18
CA SER A 372 -7.66 -2.01 21.89
C SER A 372 -6.99 -0.71 21.40
N LEU A 373 -6.38 0.03 22.34
CA LEU A 373 -5.67 1.27 22.02
C LEU A 373 -4.48 0.95 21.13
N ARG A 374 -4.35 1.66 20.02
CA ARG A 374 -3.17 1.69 19.15
C ARG A 374 -2.77 3.13 18.91
N ILE A 375 -1.48 3.42 19.13
CA ILE A 375 -0.83 4.65 18.66
C ILE A 375 0.23 4.22 17.66
N GLU A 376 0.16 4.77 16.46
CA GLU A 376 0.94 4.35 15.32
C GLU A 376 1.64 5.54 14.68
N ASP A 377 2.76 5.29 14.00
CA ASP A 377 3.35 6.29 13.14
C ASP A 377 2.37 6.63 11.98
N PRO A 378 2.41 7.87 11.44
CA PRO A 378 1.43 8.31 10.46
C PRO A 378 1.69 7.78 9.04
N ASP A 379 2.93 7.38 8.74
CA ASP A 379 3.41 7.12 7.39
C ASP A 379 3.39 5.63 7.02
N HIS A 380 3.60 4.73 7.99
CA HIS A 380 3.68 3.28 7.80
C HIS A 380 2.67 2.50 8.66
N TYR A 381 2.01 3.19 9.59
CA TYR A 381 1.02 2.61 10.50
C TYR A 381 1.58 1.48 11.37
N ILE A 382 2.86 1.57 11.72
CA ILE A 382 3.59 0.72 12.66
C ILE A 382 3.08 1.03 14.07
N PRO A 383 2.57 0.03 14.82
CA PRO A 383 2.18 0.22 16.21
C PRO A 383 3.39 0.56 17.09
N LEU A 384 3.36 1.75 17.67
CA LEU A 384 4.36 2.24 18.64
C LEU A 384 3.90 1.98 20.09
N VAL A 385 2.59 2.03 20.33
CA VAL A 385 1.97 1.69 21.62
C VAL A 385 0.72 0.85 21.36
N GLN A 386 0.57 -0.22 22.14
CA GLN A 386 -0.64 -1.03 22.18
C GLN A 386 -1.09 -1.24 23.63
N ALA A 387 -2.39 -1.11 23.91
CA ALA A 387 -2.94 -1.43 25.23
C ALA A 387 -4.29 -2.14 25.09
N GLY A 388 -4.44 -3.29 25.75
CA GLY A 388 -5.65 -4.12 25.67
C GLY A 388 -6.86 -3.45 26.32
N ALA A 389 -6.70 -2.91 27.54
CA ALA A 389 -7.72 -2.16 28.25
C ALA A 389 -7.09 -1.18 29.25
N LEU A 390 -7.61 0.05 29.28
CA LEU A 390 -7.24 1.10 30.23
C LEU A 390 -8.51 1.61 30.92
N PRO A 391 -8.57 1.67 32.26
CA PRO A 391 -9.62 2.37 32.99
C PRO A 391 -9.76 3.81 32.47
N LEU A 392 -11.01 4.22 32.23
CA LEU A 392 -11.34 5.55 31.72
C LEU A 392 -12.33 6.22 32.67
N GLN A 393 -11.91 7.31 33.30
CA GLN A 393 -12.79 8.12 34.13
C GLN A 393 -13.43 9.21 33.27
N LEU A 394 -14.76 9.26 33.29
CA LEU A 394 -15.54 10.27 32.57
C LEU A 394 -16.24 11.21 33.55
N PRO A 395 -16.37 12.50 33.24
CA PRO A 395 -17.23 13.40 33.99
C PRO A 395 -18.71 13.01 33.78
N ALA A 396 -19.61 13.54 34.61
CA ALA A 396 -21.04 13.38 34.41
C ALA A 396 -21.47 13.94 33.03
N LEU A 397 -22.28 13.19 32.30
CA LEU A 397 -22.77 13.60 30.98
C LEU A 397 -23.62 14.88 31.08
N ARG A 398 -23.43 15.81 30.14
CA ARG A 398 -24.19 17.07 30.11
C ARG A 398 -25.62 16.82 29.67
N ARG A 399 -26.57 17.58 30.25
CA ARG A 399 -28.01 17.50 29.91
C ARG A 399 -28.27 17.71 28.42
N ALA A 400 -27.51 18.61 27.77
CA ALA A 400 -27.62 18.86 26.34
C ALA A 400 -27.27 17.63 25.49
N SER A 401 -26.27 16.85 25.90
CA SER A 401 -25.87 15.61 25.24
C SER A 401 -26.95 14.52 25.40
N LEU A 402 -27.52 14.39 26.61
CA LEU A 402 -28.62 13.45 26.88
C LEU A 402 -29.87 13.79 26.06
N ALA A 403 -30.24 15.07 25.98
CA ALA A 403 -31.40 15.52 25.21
C ALA A 403 -31.27 15.24 23.71
N ARG A 404 -30.04 15.15 23.20
CA ARG A 404 -29.73 14.87 21.78
C ARG A 404 -29.38 13.41 21.52
N ALA A 405 -29.41 12.53 22.53
CA ALA A 405 -29.01 11.14 22.37
C ALA A 405 -29.94 10.35 21.42
N GLY A 406 -31.20 10.78 21.28
CA GLY A 406 -32.19 10.20 20.37
C GLY A 406 -32.08 10.65 18.92
N THR A 407 -31.19 11.61 18.58
CA THR A 407 -30.99 12.01 17.18
C THR A 407 -30.16 10.96 16.44
N GLY A 408 -30.28 10.92 15.11
CA GLY A 408 -29.39 10.10 14.27
C GLY A 408 -27.91 10.47 14.46
N ILE A 409 -27.01 9.54 14.13
CA ILE A 409 -25.56 9.80 14.10
C ILE A 409 -25.30 10.82 12.98
N ASP A 410 -24.75 11.97 13.34
CA ASP A 410 -24.44 13.07 12.41
C ASP A 410 -22.93 13.23 12.17
N GLU A 411 -22.56 14.13 11.25
CA GLU A 411 -21.17 14.44 10.91
C GLU A 411 -20.36 14.87 12.14
N SER A 412 -20.93 15.67 13.03
CA SER A 412 -20.21 16.16 14.21
C SER A 412 -19.90 15.06 15.23
N MET A 413 -20.76 14.03 15.31
CA MET A 413 -20.49 12.83 16.10
C MET A 413 -19.36 12.00 15.50
N ARG A 414 -19.28 11.92 14.17
CA ARG A 414 -18.30 11.06 13.46
C ARG A 414 -16.95 11.71 13.22
N MET A 415 -16.91 13.01 12.94
CA MET A 415 -15.69 13.72 12.49
C MET A 415 -15.30 14.89 13.40
N GLY A 416 -16.14 15.25 14.38
CA GLY A 416 -15.95 16.45 15.18
C GLY A 416 -16.58 17.70 14.57
N PRO A 417 -16.53 18.82 15.30
CA PRO A 417 -17.02 20.09 14.78
C PRO A 417 -16.18 20.50 13.56
N ARG A 418 -16.87 20.84 12.47
CA ARG A 418 -16.22 21.40 11.28
C ARG A 418 -15.59 22.76 11.66
N PRO A 419 -14.35 23.05 11.21
CA PRO A 419 -13.69 24.32 11.50
C PRO A 419 -14.51 25.53 11.01
N THR A 420 -14.59 26.58 11.83
CA THR A 420 -15.38 27.80 11.51
C THR A 420 -14.96 28.43 10.19
N ALA A 421 -13.66 28.43 9.86
CA ALA A 421 -13.16 28.94 8.59
C ALA A 421 -13.71 28.14 7.40
N LEU A 422 -13.73 26.81 7.51
CA LEU A 422 -14.26 25.92 6.47
C LEU A 422 -15.78 26.00 6.35
N ALA A 423 -16.49 26.12 7.48
CA ALA A 423 -17.93 26.32 7.52
C ALA A 423 -18.33 27.69 6.93
N SER A 424 -17.57 28.75 7.23
CA SER A 424 -17.80 30.10 6.72
C SER A 424 -17.43 30.26 5.25
N ALA A 425 -16.44 29.49 4.75
CA ALA A 425 -16.06 29.49 3.33
C ALA A 425 -17.19 28.98 2.40
N MET A 426 -18.12 28.17 2.91
CA MET A 426 -19.35 27.84 2.18
C MET A 426 -20.38 29.00 2.19
N ALA A 427 -20.45 29.74 3.30
CA ALA A 427 -21.49 30.74 3.53
C ALA A 427 -21.16 32.12 2.97
N THR A 428 -19.87 32.46 2.88
CA THR A 428 -19.36 33.75 2.42
C THR A 428 -18.31 33.46 1.36
N ALA A 429 -18.55 33.86 0.11
CA ALA A 429 -17.57 33.77 -0.98
C ALA A 429 -16.36 34.68 -0.68
N GLN A 430 -15.54 34.30 0.30
CA GLN A 430 -14.37 35.05 0.76
C GLN A 430 -13.17 34.87 -0.19
N PRO A 431 -12.20 35.82 -0.20
CA PRO A 431 -11.26 35.98 -1.31
C PRO A 431 -10.11 34.96 -1.39
N GLN A 432 -9.87 34.13 -0.37
CA GLN A 432 -8.71 33.21 -0.36
C GLN A 432 -9.00 31.82 -0.94
N ALA A 433 -10.27 31.38 -0.94
CA ALA A 433 -10.73 30.13 -1.53
C ALA A 433 -12.15 30.33 -2.08
N ALA A 434 -12.28 30.59 -3.38
CA ALA A 434 -13.55 30.93 -4.01
C ALA A 434 -13.99 29.86 -5.01
N GLY A 435 -15.25 29.44 -4.90
CA GLY A 435 -15.87 28.50 -5.83
C GLY A 435 -15.50 27.04 -5.59
N SER A 436 -15.83 26.19 -6.55
CA SER A 436 -15.59 24.76 -6.49
C SER A 436 -14.81 24.23 -7.67
N GLN A 437 -14.14 23.09 -7.48
CA GLN A 437 -13.29 22.50 -8.52
C GLN A 437 -13.31 20.97 -8.50
N LEU A 438 -13.18 20.36 -9.68
CA LEU A 438 -12.81 18.96 -9.79
C LEU A 438 -11.28 18.83 -9.83
N VAL A 439 -10.66 18.18 -8.85
CA VAL A 439 -9.21 17.97 -8.80
C VAL A 439 -8.85 16.62 -9.41
N LEU A 440 -8.01 16.63 -10.45
CA LEU A 440 -7.49 15.44 -11.10
C LEU A 440 -6.18 15.03 -10.43
N VAL A 441 -6.15 13.85 -9.83
CA VAL A 441 -5.07 13.38 -8.93
C VAL A 441 -4.31 12.24 -9.58
N HIS A 442 -2.98 12.35 -9.63
CA HIS A 442 -2.09 11.33 -10.19
C HIS A 442 -1.78 10.20 -9.20
N GLY A 443 -1.11 9.15 -9.70
CA GLY A 443 -0.65 8.00 -8.93
C GLY A 443 0.78 8.11 -8.41
N TYR A 444 1.24 7.04 -7.76
CA TYR A 444 2.63 6.89 -7.33
C TYR A 444 3.58 7.18 -8.49
N CYS A 445 4.58 8.02 -8.24
CA CYS A 445 5.69 8.23 -9.16
C CYS A 445 5.16 8.51 -10.58
N SER A 446 4.34 9.55 -10.76
CA SER A 446 3.71 9.84 -12.06
C SER A 446 4.17 11.19 -12.60
N ASN A 447 4.20 11.34 -13.94
CA ASN A 447 4.36 12.64 -14.60
C ASN A 447 3.03 13.34 -14.93
N GLY A 448 1.91 12.78 -14.48
CA GLY A 448 0.55 13.24 -14.81
C GLY A 448 -0.12 12.31 -15.82
N VAL A 449 -1.38 11.99 -15.58
CA VAL A 449 -2.11 10.95 -16.33
C VAL A 449 -3.42 11.46 -16.95
N TRP A 450 -4.05 12.47 -16.39
CA TRP A 450 -5.39 12.84 -16.83
C TRP A 450 -5.39 13.77 -18.04
N PRO A 451 -6.12 13.46 -19.12
CA PRO A 451 -6.37 14.40 -20.20
C PRO A 451 -7.36 15.48 -19.72
N GLN A 452 -6.85 16.55 -19.10
CA GLN A 452 -7.68 17.59 -18.46
C GLN A 452 -8.78 18.17 -19.35
N ALA A 453 -8.58 18.22 -20.68
CA ALA A 453 -9.57 18.69 -21.64
C ALA A 453 -10.88 17.86 -21.69
N GLN A 454 -10.87 16.63 -21.14
CA GLN A 454 -12.07 15.80 -21.01
C GLN A 454 -12.91 16.12 -19.77
N PHE A 455 -12.40 17.02 -18.91
CA PHE A 455 -13.04 17.43 -17.67
C PHE A 455 -13.37 18.92 -17.72
N THR A 456 -14.53 19.29 -17.18
CA THR A 456 -14.96 20.69 -17.07
C THR A 456 -14.75 21.19 -15.66
N ASN A 457 -14.42 22.48 -15.50
CA ASN A 457 -14.13 23.08 -14.19
C ASN A 457 -13.24 22.15 -13.33
N ALA A 458 -12.04 21.89 -13.88
CA ALA A 458 -11.11 20.92 -13.34
C ALA A 458 -9.68 21.47 -13.30
N SER A 459 -8.89 21.01 -12.33
CA SER A 459 -7.48 21.32 -12.19
C SER A 459 -6.67 20.07 -11.90
N THR A 460 -5.53 19.93 -12.57
CA THR A 460 -4.61 18.83 -12.35
C THR A 460 -3.68 19.13 -11.19
N PHE A 461 -3.75 18.30 -10.14
CA PHE A 461 -2.72 18.25 -9.12
C PHE A 461 -1.57 17.36 -9.64
N LEU A 462 -0.34 17.87 -9.56
CA LEU A 462 0.85 17.14 -9.99
C LEU A 462 1.99 17.32 -8.99
N ASP A 463 2.40 16.21 -8.38
CA ASP A 463 3.56 16.04 -7.52
C ASP A 463 4.52 15.04 -8.19
N ALA A 464 5.15 15.52 -9.25
CA ALA A 464 5.82 14.68 -10.23
C ALA A 464 6.99 13.89 -9.61
N LYS A 465 7.05 12.60 -9.96
CA LYS A 465 8.15 11.68 -9.60
C LYS A 465 8.48 11.65 -8.10
N GLN A 466 7.48 11.80 -7.25
CA GLN A 466 7.66 11.66 -5.81
C GLN A 466 7.18 10.30 -5.30
N ASN A 467 7.81 9.84 -4.23
CA ASN A 467 7.37 8.73 -3.42
C ASN A 467 6.91 9.28 -2.07
N ARG A 468 5.62 9.14 -1.78
CA ARG A 468 4.98 9.65 -0.56
C ARG A 468 4.15 8.56 0.11
N SER A 469 4.11 8.58 1.44
CA SER A 469 3.04 7.88 2.18
C SER A 469 1.67 8.46 1.79
N ASN A 470 0.60 7.74 2.12
CA ASN A 470 -0.76 8.24 1.89
C ASN A 470 -1.02 9.53 2.68
N ASP A 471 -0.46 9.66 3.89
CA ASP A 471 -0.58 10.88 4.70
C ASP A 471 0.13 12.07 4.05
N GLN A 472 1.41 11.93 3.72
CA GLN A 472 2.18 12.98 3.05
C GLN A 472 1.53 13.40 1.72
N PHE A 473 1.02 12.45 0.94
CA PHE A 473 0.36 12.74 -0.33
C PHE A 473 -0.99 13.45 -0.13
N ALA A 474 -1.77 13.03 0.86
CA ALA A 474 -3.02 13.69 1.25
C ALA A 474 -2.78 15.15 1.69
N GLN A 475 -1.74 15.40 2.48
CA GLN A 475 -1.40 16.77 2.90
C GLN A 475 -1.01 17.66 1.72
N ARG A 476 -0.25 17.15 0.75
CA ARG A 476 0.10 17.90 -0.48
C ARG A 476 -1.11 18.16 -1.36
N LEU A 477 -1.99 17.16 -1.52
CA LEU A 477 -3.25 17.31 -2.24
C LEU A 477 -4.11 18.41 -1.60
N ALA A 478 -4.24 18.40 -0.28
CA ALA A 478 -5.00 19.39 0.46
C ALA A 478 -4.39 20.79 0.34
N GLN A 479 -3.06 20.89 0.40
CA GLN A 479 -2.35 22.15 0.17
C GLN A 479 -2.66 22.73 -1.22
N PHE A 480 -2.58 21.90 -2.26
CA PHE A 480 -2.93 22.33 -3.62
C PHE A 480 -4.40 22.74 -3.73
N ALA A 481 -5.30 21.94 -3.15
CA ALA A 481 -6.73 22.15 -3.25
C ALA A 481 -7.28 23.26 -2.32
N SER A 482 -6.46 23.79 -1.42
CA SER A 482 -6.81 24.89 -0.50
C SER A 482 -7.23 26.19 -1.20
N GLN A 483 -6.98 26.29 -2.52
CA GLN A 483 -7.42 27.38 -3.39
C GLN A 483 -8.94 27.41 -3.60
N TRP A 484 -9.67 26.34 -3.28
CA TRP A 484 -11.12 26.24 -3.47
C TRP A 484 -11.82 25.90 -2.16
N SER A 485 -12.97 26.54 -1.91
CA SER A 485 -13.75 26.28 -0.69
C SER A 485 -14.46 24.93 -0.72
N SER A 486 -14.64 24.36 -1.92
CA SER A 486 -15.19 23.03 -2.16
C SER A 486 -14.43 22.35 -3.31
N PHE A 487 -14.12 21.06 -3.20
CA PHE A 487 -13.59 20.33 -4.35
C PHE A 487 -13.94 18.84 -4.30
N SER A 488 -14.02 18.19 -5.45
CA SER A 488 -14.10 16.72 -5.56
C SER A 488 -12.85 16.17 -6.25
N THR A 489 -12.67 14.85 -6.23
CA THR A 489 -11.50 14.22 -6.84
C THR A 489 -11.85 13.16 -7.89
N VAL A 490 -11.03 13.12 -8.96
CA VAL A 490 -10.89 11.97 -9.85
C VAL A 490 -9.42 11.56 -9.79
N ALA A 491 -9.17 10.35 -9.29
CA ALA A 491 -7.84 9.91 -8.91
C ALA A 491 -7.42 8.62 -9.62
N HIS A 492 -6.13 8.51 -9.92
CA HIS A 492 -5.54 7.32 -10.54
C HIS A 492 -4.57 6.64 -9.58
N SER A 493 -4.56 5.31 -9.55
CA SER A 493 -3.60 4.54 -8.75
C SER A 493 -3.57 5.01 -7.28
N GLN A 494 -2.39 5.22 -6.68
CA GLN A 494 -2.22 5.71 -5.30
C GLN A 494 -3.02 6.99 -4.97
N GLY A 495 -3.30 7.85 -5.95
CA GLY A 495 -4.07 9.07 -5.74
C GLY A 495 -5.45 8.82 -5.12
N GLY A 496 -6.06 7.65 -5.40
CA GLY A 496 -7.33 7.26 -4.78
C GLY A 496 -7.20 7.00 -3.28
N MET A 497 -6.08 6.40 -2.85
CA MET A 497 -5.76 6.20 -1.43
C MET A 497 -5.49 7.53 -0.73
N ALA A 498 -4.74 8.43 -1.37
CA ALA A 498 -4.45 9.77 -0.84
C ALA A 498 -5.71 10.63 -0.69
N ALA A 499 -6.63 10.61 -1.67
CA ALA A 499 -7.91 11.33 -1.56
C ALA A 499 -8.79 10.79 -0.42
N LEU A 500 -8.87 9.46 -0.28
CA LEU A 500 -9.60 8.82 0.82
C LEU A 500 -8.96 9.10 2.18
N HIS A 501 -7.63 9.10 2.24
CA HIS A 501 -6.87 9.47 3.45
C HIS A 501 -7.16 10.92 3.84
N LEU A 502 -7.09 11.86 2.89
CA LEU A 502 -7.44 13.27 3.09
C LEU A 502 -8.86 13.41 3.66
N TYR A 503 -9.85 12.84 2.98
CA TYR A 503 -11.24 12.87 3.46
C TYR A 503 -11.40 12.26 4.85
N THR A 504 -10.62 11.22 5.19
CA THR A 504 -10.78 10.54 6.47
C THR A 504 -10.19 11.36 7.62
N TYR A 505 -8.98 11.90 7.47
CA TYR A 505 -8.24 12.42 8.62
C TYR A 505 -8.19 13.94 8.73
N TYR A 506 -8.42 14.69 7.67
CA TYR A 506 -8.24 16.15 7.67
C TYR A 506 -9.46 16.87 7.15
N TRP A 507 -9.82 17.98 7.80
CA TRP A 507 -10.82 18.90 7.28
C TRP A 507 -10.26 19.63 6.06
N SER A 508 -11.00 19.58 4.94
CA SER A 508 -10.63 20.27 3.71
C SER A 508 -11.86 20.65 2.87
N GLY A 509 -11.66 21.35 1.75
CA GLY A 509 -12.74 21.61 0.78
C GLY A 509 -13.44 20.34 0.26
N LEU A 510 -12.82 19.16 0.40
CA LEU A 510 -13.44 17.87 0.06
C LEU A 510 -14.70 17.58 0.89
N ASP A 511 -14.76 18.12 2.12
CA ASP A 511 -15.89 17.99 3.05
C ASP A 511 -17.07 18.91 2.73
N ASN A 512 -16.83 19.91 1.89
CA ASN A 512 -17.83 20.88 1.43
C ASN A 512 -18.44 20.46 0.09
N ALA A 513 -17.90 19.44 -0.58
CA ALA A 513 -18.38 18.98 -1.88
C ALA A 513 -19.74 18.29 -1.76
N THR A 514 -20.72 18.76 -2.54
CA THR A 514 -22.09 18.23 -2.55
C THR A 514 -22.61 18.04 -3.98
N GLY A 515 -23.84 17.55 -4.15
CA GLY A 515 -24.49 17.45 -5.47
C GLY A 515 -23.99 16.32 -6.39
N GLY A 516 -22.97 15.56 -5.99
CA GLY A 516 -22.43 14.46 -6.79
C GLY A 516 -21.48 13.53 -6.02
N ARG A 517 -20.60 12.85 -6.76
CA ARG A 517 -19.58 11.94 -6.24
C ARG A 517 -18.38 12.76 -5.76
N VAL A 518 -18.09 12.66 -4.47
CA VAL A 518 -17.01 13.41 -3.80
C VAL A 518 -15.64 12.87 -4.19
N MET A 519 -15.48 11.54 -4.19
CA MET A 519 -14.23 10.87 -4.55
C MET A 519 -14.50 9.81 -5.61
N GLN A 520 -13.72 9.85 -6.68
CA GLN A 520 -13.74 8.87 -7.76
C GLN A 520 -12.34 8.37 -8.06
N SER A 521 -12.18 7.09 -8.40
CA SER A 521 -10.87 6.59 -8.82
C SER A 521 -10.91 5.48 -9.86
N VAL A 522 -9.77 5.26 -10.51
CA VAL A 522 -9.54 4.15 -11.44
C VAL A 522 -8.18 3.48 -11.14
N GLY A 523 -8.18 2.15 -11.07
CA GLY A 523 -6.95 1.35 -10.89
C GLY A 523 -6.22 1.57 -9.57
N THR A 524 -6.92 2.01 -8.51
CA THR A 524 -6.30 2.21 -7.20
C THR A 524 -6.04 0.87 -6.49
N PRO A 525 -4.82 0.59 -6.01
CA PRO A 525 -4.51 -0.62 -5.25
C PRO A 525 -4.98 -0.52 -3.80
N TYR A 526 -6.30 -0.45 -3.58
CA TYR A 526 -6.87 -0.27 -2.24
C TYR A 526 -6.46 -1.34 -1.23
N GLN A 527 -6.15 -2.56 -1.69
CA GLN A 527 -5.63 -3.66 -0.87
C GLN A 527 -4.17 -4.00 -1.19
N GLY A 528 -3.46 -3.13 -1.91
CA GLY A 528 -2.03 -3.26 -2.25
C GLY A 528 -1.76 -4.00 -3.56
N THR A 529 -0.48 -4.20 -3.87
CA THR A 529 0.02 -4.98 -5.02
C THR A 529 1.33 -5.69 -4.68
N ASN A 530 1.52 -6.92 -5.18
CA ASN A 530 2.77 -7.65 -5.03
C ASN A 530 3.93 -6.98 -5.82
N LEU A 531 3.60 -6.25 -6.89
CA LEU A 531 4.60 -5.59 -7.72
C LEU A 531 5.43 -4.56 -6.95
N SER A 532 4.87 -3.95 -5.89
CA SER A 532 5.60 -3.01 -5.03
C SER A 532 6.81 -3.67 -4.34
N GLY A 533 6.68 -4.91 -3.88
CA GLY A 533 7.78 -5.66 -3.24
C GLY A 533 8.86 -6.04 -4.25
N VAL A 534 8.47 -6.57 -5.40
CA VAL A 534 9.40 -6.96 -6.47
C VAL A 534 10.18 -5.75 -7.00
N LEU A 535 9.49 -4.63 -7.29
CA LEU A 535 10.16 -3.41 -7.74
C LEU A 535 11.09 -2.82 -6.68
N ALA A 536 10.75 -2.93 -5.39
CA ALA A 536 11.65 -2.53 -4.30
C ALA A 536 12.94 -3.36 -4.27
N ALA A 537 12.82 -4.69 -4.37
CA ALA A 537 13.96 -5.60 -4.41
C ALA A 537 14.87 -5.33 -5.62
N VAL A 538 14.30 -5.15 -6.80
CA VAL A 538 15.04 -4.80 -8.02
C VAL A 538 15.65 -3.41 -7.91
N GLY A 539 14.90 -2.42 -7.45
CA GLY A 539 15.32 -1.04 -7.27
C GLY A 539 16.48 -0.89 -6.27
N SER A 540 16.60 -1.77 -5.27
CA SER A 540 17.70 -1.75 -4.29
C SER A 540 19.10 -1.90 -4.92
N TRP A 541 19.20 -2.52 -6.09
CA TRP A 541 20.47 -2.70 -6.80
C TRP A 541 20.69 -1.70 -7.93
N PHE A 542 19.61 -1.21 -8.55
CA PHE A 542 19.71 -0.36 -9.73
C PHE A 542 19.35 1.11 -9.48
N GLY A 543 18.80 1.46 -8.32
CA GLY A 543 18.35 2.82 -8.01
C GLY A 543 17.20 3.31 -8.91
N VAL A 544 16.42 2.39 -9.47
CA VAL A 544 15.36 2.69 -10.45
C VAL A 544 14.04 3.01 -9.75
N GLY A 545 13.33 4.05 -10.22
CA GLY A 545 12.03 4.50 -9.71
C GLY A 545 12.12 5.64 -8.70
N CYS A 546 10.97 6.04 -8.11
CA CYS A 546 10.92 7.11 -7.10
C CYS A 546 11.24 6.61 -5.67
N GLY A 547 11.66 5.35 -5.52
CA GLY A 547 11.93 4.71 -4.24
C GLY A 547 10.97 3.55 -3.94
N THR A 548 10.88 3.16 -2.67
CA THR A 548 10.02 2.08 -2.20
C THR A 548 8.86 2.64 -1.38
N ASN A 549 7.64 2.18 -1.65
CA ASN A 549 6.43 2.64 -0.99
C ASN A 549 5.75 1.50 -0.21
N SER A 550 5.76 1.58 1.12
CA SER A 550 5.13 0.57 1.98
C SER A 550 3.60 0.57 1.87
N ASP A 551 2.98 1.72 1.64
CA ASP A 551 1.51 1.87 1.70
C ASP A 551 0.79 1.14 0.57
N MET A 552 1.49 0.88 -0.53
CA MET A 552 0.97 0.10 -1.66
C MET A 552 1.26 -1.40 -1.56
N THR A 553 2.00 -1.85 -0.54
CA THR A 553 2.12 -3.30 -0.27
C THR A 553 0.84 -3.86 0.33
N TYR A 554 0.65 -5.17 0.28
CA TYR A 554 -0.51 -5.81 0.90
C TYR A 554 -0.61 -5.53 2.41
N ASP A 555 0.51 -5.57 3.14
CA ASP A 555 0.53 -5.26 4.57
C ASP A 555 0.22 -3.79 4.85
N GLY A 556 0.92 -2.87 4.17
CA GLY A 556 0.72 -1.44 4.35
C GLY A 556 -0.70 -0.99 3.99
N ALA A 557 -1.27 -1.50 2.89
CA ALA A 557 -2.62 -1.16 2.48
C ALA A 557 -3.68 -1.68 3.47
N LYS A 558 -3.52 -2.90 4.01
CA LYS A 558 -4.43 -3.44 5.03
C LYS A 558 -4.32 -2.70 6.35
N ALA A 559 -3.11 -2.34 6.77
CA ALA A 559 -2.88 -1.52 7.95
C ALA A 559 -3.47 -0.11 7.79
N TRP A 560 -3.33 0.49 6.61
CA TRP A 560 -3.97 1.76 6.28
C TRP A 560 -5.50 1.64 6.38
N LEU A 561 -6.09 0.65 5.70
CA LEU A 561 -7.54 0.40 5.71
C LEU A 561 -8.10 0.17 7.12
N ALA A 562 -7.35 -0.46 8.03
CA ALA A 562 -7.73 -0.64 9.43
C ALA A 562 -7.95 0.68 10.21
N GLY A 563 -7.62 1.83 9.63
CA GLY A 563 -7.97 3.15 10.15
C GLY A 563 -9.02 3.92 9.33
N ILE A 564 -9.51 3.37 8.22
CA ILE A 564 -10.47 4.04 7.33
C ILE A 564 -11.90 3.52 7.60
N PRO A 565 -12.81 4.35 8.11
CA PRO A 565 -14.15 3.92 8.50
C PRO A 565 -15.08 3.68 7.30
N ALA A 566 -16.10 2.84 7.50
CA ALA A 566 -17.01 2.40 6.43
C ALA A 566 -17.71 3.56 5.71
N ASP A 567 -18.09 4.61 6.44
CA ASP A 567 -18.76 5.79 5.89
C ASP A 567 -17.85 6.61 4.97
N ALA A 568 -16.55 6.73 5.30
CA ALA A 568 -15.57 7.33 4.42
C ALA A 568 -15.36 6.49 3.15
N ARG A 569 -15.22 5.16 3.29
CA ARG A 569 -15.11 4.25 2.14
C ARG A 569 -16.31 4.35 1.21
N ALA A 570 -17.52 4.46 1.77
CA ALA A 570 -18.77 4.56 1.01
C ALA A 570 -18.87 5.85 0.15
N LYS A 571 -18.04 6.86 0.40
CA LYS A 571 -17.95 8.06 -0.47
C LYS A 571 -17.14 7.83 -1.74
N VAL A 572 -16.37 6.74 -1.81
CA VAL A 572 -15.49 6.42 -2.94
C VAL A 572 -16.24 5.66 -4.01
N ASN A 573 -16.16 6.17 -5.24
CA ASN A 573 -16.73 5.56 -6.43
C ASN A 573 -15.59 5.12 -7.35
N TYR A 574 -15.30 3.83 -7.41
CA TYR A 574 -14.10 3.34 -8.08
C TYR A 574 -14.40 2.42 -9.25
N TYR A 575 -13.47 2.39 -10.20
CA TYR A 575 -13.46 1.49 -11.33
C TYR A 575 -12.20 0.62 -11.28
N THR A 576 -12.31 -0.60 -11.77
CA THR A 576 -11.18 -1.52 -11.95
C THR A 576 -11.02 -1.86 -13.42
N THR A 577 -9.82 -2.25 -13.84
CA THR A 577 -9.56 -2.68 -15.21
C THR A 577 -8.73 -3.96 -15.22
N SER A 578 -8.65 -4.60 -16.38
CA SER A 578 -7.69 -5.66 -16.66
C SER A 578 -7.40 -5.75 -18.15
N PHE A 579 -6.40 -6.55 -18.53
CA PHE A 579 -6.19 -6.96 -19.91
C PHE A 579 -7.45 -7.62 -20.53
N ALA A 580 -7.56 -7.57 -21.86
CA ALA A 580 -8.56 -8.34 -22.62
C ALA A 580 -8.10 -9.79 -22.80
N LYS A 581 -8.98 -10.78 -22.78
CA LYS A 581 -8.58 -12.16 -23.15
C LYS A 581 -8.26 -12.25 -24.65
N THR A 582 -7.21 -12.96 -25.03
CA THR A 582 -6.92 -13.22 -26.46
C THR A 582 -7.99 -14.14 -27.09
N ASN A 583 -8.47 -15.12 -26.32
CA ASN A 583 -9.63 -15.97 -26.63
C ASN A 583 -10.22 -16.52 -25.31
N TRP A 584 -11.31 -17.30 -25.34
CA TRP A 584 -11.98 -17.74 -24.11
C TRP A 584 -11.12 -18.63 -23.18
N TYR A 585 -10.05 -19.24 -23.70
CA TYR A 585 -9.16 -20.18 -23.00
C TYR A 585 -7.70 -19.70 -22.86
N THR A 586 -7.34 -18.53 -23.40
CA THR A 586 -5.99 -17.96 -23.33
C THR A 586 -6.08 -16.57 -22.71
N ASN A 587 -5.57 -16.46 -21.48
CA ASN A 587 -5.35 -15.18 -20.85
C ASN A 587 -4.30 -14.38 -21.63
N ASP A 588 -4.38 -13.09 -21.44
CA ASP A 588 -3.50 -12.12 -22.05
C ASP A 588 -2.73 -11.39 -20.96
N TYR A 589 -1.98 -10.35 -21.29
CA TYR A 589 -1.26 -9.58 -20.29
C TYR A 589 -1.28 -8.10 -20.60
N CYS A 590 -1.29 -7.25 -19.58
CA CYS A 590 -0.99 -5.84 -19.77
C CYS A 590 0.51 -5.59 -19.94
N ASN A 591 1.32 -6.34 -19.19
CA ASN A 591 2.77 -6.27 -19.25
C ASN A 591 3.38 -7.68 -19.06
N ALA A 592 4.15 -8.14 -20.05
CA ALA A 592 4.70 -9.50 -20.07
C ALA A 592 5.73 -9.82 -18.97
N ALA A 593 6.25 -8.80 -18.28
CA ALA A 593 7.15 -8.96 -17.13
C ALA A 593 6.38 -8.95 -15.81
N SER A 594 5.43 -8.03 -15.63
CA SER A 594 4.57 -8.00 -14.45
C SER A 594 3.67 -9.25 -14.37
N ASP A 595 3.28 -9.82 -15.51
CA ASP A 595 2.50 -11.06 -15.63
C ASP A 595 3.19 -12.28 -14.97
N LEU A 596 4.53 -12.28 -14.93
CA LEU A 596 5.30 -13.30 -14.20
C LEU A 596 5.01 -13.25 -12.70
N VAL A 597 4.61 -12.10 -12.16
CA VAL A 597 4.46 -11.83 -10.72
C VAL A 597 2.99 -11.76 -10.30
N LEU A 598 2.19 -11.01 -11.06
CA LEU A 598 0.81 -10.69 -10.71
C LEU A 598 -0.12 -11.87 -11.01
N ASN A 599 -1.17 -12.00 -10.21
CA ASN A 599 -2.22 -12.98 -10.47
C ASN A 599 -3.27 -12.41 -11.42
N ASP A 600 -3.71 -13.23 -12.35
CA ASP A 600 -4.74 -12.85 -13.30
C ASP A 600 -6.14 -12.84 -12.68
N PRO A 601 -7.03 -11.94 -13.13
CA PRO A 601 -6.77 -10.85 -14.07
C PRO A 601 -6.14 -9.63 -13.40
N GLU A 602 -5.31 -8.91 -14.14
CA GLU A 602 -4.55 -7.73 -13.68
C GLU A 602 -4.53 -6.61 -14.73
N ASP A 603 -4.19 -5.39 -14.30
CA ASP A 603 -4.10 -4.22 -15.17
C ASP A 603 -2.66 -3.84 -15.59
N GLY A 604 -1.66 -4.67 -15.30
CA GLY A 604 -0.24 -4.39 -15.52
C GLY A 604 0.48 -3.96 -14.24
N THR A 605 -0.27 -3.61 -13.18
CA THR A 605 0.27 -3.08 -11.93
C THR A 605 -0.47 -3.59 -10.70
N VAL A 606 -1.78 -3.85 -10.80
CA VAL A 606 -2.64 -4.25 -9.69
C VAL A 606 -3.53 -5.41 -10.13
N GLU A 607 -3.63 -6.44 -9.29
CA GLU A 607 -4.61 -7.52 -9.51
C GLU A 607 -6.03 -7.00 -9.27
N GLN A 608 -7.00 -7.45 -10.07
CA GLN A 608 -8.40 -7.01 -9.95
C GLN A 608 -8.97 -7.19 -8.54
N VAL A 609 -8.60 -8.28 -7.86
CA VAL A 609 -9.03 -8.60 -6.50
C VAL A 609 -8.50 -7.59 -5.47
N ASN A 610 -7.29 -7.07 -5.69
CA ASN A 610 -6.63 -6.13 -4.79
C ASN A 610 -6.97 -4.66 -5.11
N ALA A 611 -7.49 -4.39 -6.31
CA ALA A 611 -8.07 -3.10 -6.67
C ALA A 611 -9.46 -2.85 -6.02
N GLN A 612 -10.06 -3.84 -5.35
CA GLN A 612 -11.34 -3.67 -4.66
C GLN A 612 -11.20 -2.85 -3.37
N LEU A 613 -12.19 -1.99 -3.10
CA LEU A 613 -12.35 -1.29 -1.82
C LEU A 613 -13.57 -1.85 -1.07
N PRO A 614 -13.39 -2.69 -0.03
CA PRO A 614 -14.49 -3.15 0.80
C PRO A 614 -15.23 -1.98 1.46
N GLY A 615 -16.54 -1.87 1.22
CA GLY A 615 -17.39 -0.76 1.66
C GLY A 615 -17.43 0.44 0.70
N GLY A 616 -16.63 0.44 -0.37
CA GLY A 616 -16.71 1.44 -1.44
C GLY A 616 -17.74 1.08 -2.51
N VAL A 617 -18.05 2.05 -3.39
CA VAL A 617 -19.01 1.87 -4.49
C VAL A 617 -18.26 1.50 -5.77
N ASN A 618 -18.22 0.20 -6.09
CA ASN A 618 -17.68 -0.28 -7.36
C ASN A 618 -18.62 0.13 -8.51
N ARG A 619 -18.10 0.90 -9.47
CA ARG A 619 -18.83 1.43 -10.63
C ARG A 619 -18.66 0.60 -11.89
N GLY A 620 -17.89 -0.48 -11.82
CA GLY A 620 -17.71 -1.44 -12.90
C GLY A 620 -16.26 -1.86 -13.08
N HIS A 621 -16.12 -2.91 -13.87
CA HIS A 621 -14.84 -3.44 -14.33
C HIS A 621 -14.76 -3.35 -15.86
N THR A 622 -13.65 -2.86 -16.39
CA THR A 622 -13.41 -2.79 -17.83
C THR A 622 -12.25 -3.70 -18.23
N THR A 623 -12.54 -4.70 -19.05
CA THR A 623 -11.52 -5.55 -19.69
C THR A 623 -10.95 -4.87 -20.93
N GLY A 624 -9.69 -5.14 -21.27
CA GLY A 624 -9.00 -4.52 -22.40
C GLY A 624 -8.47 -3.13 -22.13
N GLN A 625 -8.10 -2.86 -20.87
CA GLN A 625 -7.48 -1.60 -20.44
C GLN A 625 -6.37 -1.88 -19.43
N CYS A 626 -5.22 -1.26 -19.66
CA CYS A 626 -4.07 -1.38 -18.78
C CYS A 626 -3.86 -0.14 -17.92
N HIS A 627 -3.00 -0.27 -16.92
CA HIS A 627 -2.85 0.70 -15.84
C HIS A 627 -2.40 2.07 -16.34
N THR A 628 -1.51 2.07 -17.34
CA THR A 628 -0.87 3.26 -17.91
C THR A 628 -0.49 3.05 -19.38
N THR A 629 -0.04 4.11 -20.05
CA THR A 629 0.45 4.05 -21.44
C THR A 629 1.75 3.26 -21.56
N GLY A 630 2.01 2.69 -22.74
CA GLY A 630 3.19 1.85 -23.00
C GLY A 630 3.01 0.39 -22.59
N MET A 631 1.81 0.02 -22.15
CA MET A 631 1.37 -1.36 -21.96
C MET A 631 0.62 -1.87 -23.21
N ARG A 632 0.26 -3.15 -23.21
CA ARG A 632 -0.33 -3.83 -24.37
C ARG A 632 -1.69 -3.24 -24.79
N ASP A 633 -2.60 -3.10 -23.83
CA ASP A 633 -3.93 -2.53 -24.07
C ASP A 633 -3.94 -1.03 -23.69
N PRO A 634 -4.91 -0.23 -24.19
CA PRO A 634 -4.97 1.20 -23.92
C PRO A 634 -5.00 1.54 -22.42
N ALA A 635 -4.34 2.66 -22.06
CA ALA A 635 -4.29 3.13 -20.68
C ALA A 635 -5.69 3.51 -20.16
N GLN A 636 -6.03 3.04 -18.96
CA GLN A 636 -7.33 3.25 -18.34
C GLN A 636 -7.71 4.74 -18.22
N TYR A 637 -6.78 5.62 -17.86
CA TYR A 637 -7.08 7.05 -17.72
C TYR A 637 -7.42 7.77 -19.06
N LEU A 638 -7.25 7.12 -20.22
CA LEU A 638 -7.58 7.66 -21.54
C LEU A 638 -9.01 7.32 -22.01
N ASP A 639 -9.77 6.53 -21.25
CA ASP A 639 -11.16 6.18 -21.58
C ASP A 639 -12.07 7.41 -21.51
N ALA A 640 -12.32 8.02 -22.67
CA ALA A 640 -13.13 9.24 -22.78
C ALA A 640 -14.57 9.04 -22.31
N ASN A 641 -15.15 7.83 -22.46
CA ASN A 641 -16.52 7.55 -22.02
C ASN A 641 -16.59 7.49 -20.49
N ARG A 642 -15.65 6.76 -19.86
CA ARG A 642 -15.57 6.75 -18.38
C ARG A 642 -15.23 8.13 -17.84
N ASN A 643 -14.32 8.86 -18.47
CA ASN A 643 -13.94 10.21 -18.03
C ASN A 643 -15.14 11.17 -18.12
N ALA A 644 -15.94 11.09 -19.19
CA ALA A 644 -17.19 11.86 -19.30
C ALA A 644 -18.18 11.52 -18.17
N VAL A 645 -18.34 10.23 -17.83
CA VAL A 645 -19.19 9.80 -16.70
C VAL A 645 -18.66 10.34 -15.37
N MET A 646 -17.36 10.21 -15.12
CA MET A 646 -16.74 10.74 -13.90
C MET A 646 -16.89 12.26 -13.81
N ASN A 647 -16.67 12.99 -14.90
CA ASN A 647 -16.84 14.44 -14.97
C ASN A 647 -18.27 14.89 -14.70
N ALA A 648 -19.25 14.22 -15.33
CA ALA A 648 -20.67 14.56 -15.20
C ALA A 648 -21.24 14.25 -13.81
N ASN A 649 -20.69 13.24 -13.12
CA ASN A 649 -21.15 12.85 -11.79
C ASN A 649 -20.30 13.45 -10.66
N ALA A 650 -19.26 14.23 -10.94
CA ALA A 650 -18.41 14.84 -9.92
C ALA A 650 -19.21 15.83 -9.07
N ALA A 651 -19.01 15.79 -7.75
CA ALA A 651 -19.53 16.81 -6.84
C ALA A 651 -18.89 18.17 -7.17
N ARG A 652 -19.68 19.24 -7.13
CA ARG A 652 -19.26 20.61 -7.41
C ARG A 652 -19.95 21.56 -6.46
#